data_AF-I0HSL9-F1
#
_entry.id   AF-I0HSL9-F1
#
_cell.length_a   1.000
_cell.length_b   1.000
_cell.length_c   1.000
_cell.angle_alpha   90.00
_cell.angle_beta   90.00
_cell.angle_gamma   90.00
#
_symmetry.space_group_name_H-M   'P 1'
#
loop_
_entity.id
_entity.type
_entity.pdbx_description
1 polymer ?
#
loop_
_entity_poly.entity_id
_entity_poly.type
_entity_poly.pdbx_seq_one_letter_code
_entity_poly.pdbx_strand_id
1 'polypeptide(L)'
;MAICYQFLPWVRRGLGVALDTVDHLGALPPHGRASIGIQLAGLPDGGNVAPLTVQLYGPGDVVGLDTRLVVRTDPRPGTTNFEPNYLAIVEFDPPDLPWMLTPALANADDRLRPWLVLVVLRRDRCGRPRLQGQAPLPQIRVPAEHLAEELPPLAESWSWAHAQVVSARAAGDVDGIRADLQGDPRSNVSRLVCPRRLAPDTDYVACVVPAFEPGRLRGLGQAGDSAPTELQPAWNPQAGADVVLPVYHHWEFSTGAQGDFESLARRLRSPKKWQNDPATSALLGRVGTSPMSVDALLDGDAPAQLTTMEGALVPLGYVPGSPPAAEHAASLAAIVDTPAGQVDNPVEDEPDGSVRHQEVKPPLYGAWHARRHAVTPADEPGWWLAGLNLNPRYRAAAGYGAEVVRRHQEDYVDACWDQVGTIREAAQLLNFTRLAIEVQRALKARHFDPLPPERLLQLAGPALARIEAVLPSGAVAYRVDGRTASLGGQVERSSLPAAMVDGALRRGLSPQRRTLRLAAMRGGVGVQTLPALATRYLGTMAEATRKPAAFEVNAFLADGVAGTRLFDGVALPAADDARVELGARGLRVAPTAGRVRAALAAGAAARAVVERGGVPLPRVRAGQSRGVFTDVHVERFAALAGAASGLGPADLGFVAAQVEALGRRGVEGLLVEAQTQGSALQFSALRIDARSGSVRVDRPLLRFVGRGAPQPAGAAVQRAASGLALGSWPAADARAYGNLGLLASLPPNAFDLQGGNSGVRLGVSETLEITRLGEAPPERGVVSVTLPPAIRQRGVLNAFAEATRGVQRAWREPFDATHLRVMPVDFPLAQAAQVLRARTRPELTLRARLQSQLSLAGAPVGGSSPYVAAFLPPTAAAARLRYAIGPLLDRVMAFPQLCEPMYRALAEHDPEAFMPGIGQLPPDLIMLVQVNQYFIDAFMVGANHEMNRELLWRGFPTDLRGTPFQRFWHRLGPGSEGRIEHLPDMAPIHLWGRQPLGERVDPNVTDPDRVALLIKGRLLLRYPTAAVYAWRRVKNAGPEDSKLLKGADGRLPGAADVQTPVFSGFIAPDISFFGFDIDKADIADWCFVVEEPMGEPRFGFDVPVPPPDAGAAKIGARPRAALAWAREQFALGAAATPAFQALRTAGLSPWKTLSWSQLKVDAGQHLSIGALAALSNPADRPFASFPGLSATPTAAEIAQALLQEPFRAYWEGPDLAT
;
A
#
# COMPACT_ATOMS: atom_id res chain seq x y z
N MET A 1 12.70 5.88 -17.97
CA MET A 1 11.83 4.83 -18.54
C MET A 1 11.23 5.35 -19.83
N ALA A 2 11.19 4.55 -20.90
CA ALA A 2 10.58 4.94 -22.16
C ALA A 2 9.05 5.04 -21.98
N ILE A 3 8.49 6.23 -22.18
CA ILE A 3 7.04 6.42 -22.20
C ILE A 3 6.54 5.85 -23.52
N CYS A 4 5.62 4.87 -23.46
CA CYS A 4 5.02 4.28 -24.66
C CYS A 4 3.86 5.17 -25.14
N TYR A 5 4.14 6.05 -26.10
CA TYR A 5 3.12 6.81 -26.81
C TYR A 5 2.47 5.96 -27.90
N GLN A 6 1.14 5.96 -27.93
CA GLN A 6 0.32 5.40 -28.99
C GLN A 6 -0.41 6.53 -29.72
N PHE A 7 -0.40 6.52 -31.06
CA PHE A 7 -1.09 7.50 -31.89
C PHE A 7 -2.32 6.87 -32.52
N LEU A 8 -3.44 7.60 -32.48
CA LEU A 8 -4.70 7.23 -33.10
C LEU A 8 -5.05 8.24 -34.19
N PRO A 9 -5.49 7.80 -35.39
CA PRO A 9 -5.75 8.71 -36.49
C PRO A 9 -6.97 9.60 -36.22
N TRP A 10 -7.91 9.13 -35.41
CA TRP A 10 -9.08 9.86 -34.94
C TRP A 10 -9.64 9.21 -33.66
N VAL A 11 -10.41 9.96 -32.87
CA VAL A 11 -11.15 9.46 -31.71
C VAL A 11 -12.57 10.01 -31.73
N ARG A 12 -13.56 9.18 -31.37
CA ARG A 12 -14.96 9.57 -31.19
C ARG A 12 -15.52 9.02 -29.89
N ARG A 13 -16.37 9.82 -29.24
CA ARG A 13 -17.11 9.41 -28.05
C ARG A 13 -18.59 9.82 -28.16
N GLY A 14 -19.41 9.23 -27.29
CA GLY A 14 -20.84 9.53 -27.22
C GLY A 14 -21.59 9.20 -28.50
N LEU A 15 -22.59 10.04 -28.84
CA LEU A 15 -23.47 9.83 -29.99
C LEU A 15 -22.77 9.94 -31.35
N GLY A 16 -21.60 10.56 -31.42
CA GLY A 16 -20.82 10.67 -32.66
C GLY A 16 -20.32 9.33 -33.20
N VAL A 17 -20.32 8.27 -32.38
CA VAL A 17 -19.99 6.89 -32.81
C VAL A 17 -21.13 6.26 -33.64
N ALA A 18 -22.36 6.75 -33.50
CA ALA A 18 -23.55 6.21 -34.14
C ALA A 18 -23.98 6.96 -35.42
N LEU A 19 -23.08 7.77 -35.99
CA LEU A 19 -23.28 8.43 -37.28
C LEU A 19 -23.34 7.39 -38.41
N ASP A 20 -24.04 7.69 -39.49
CA ASP A 20 -24.29 6.79 -40.62
C ASP A 20 -23.56 7.18 -41.92
N THR A 21 -23.12 8.44 -42.02
CA THR A 21 -22.49 9.00 -43.21
C THR A 21 -20.96 8.85 -43.15
N VAL A 22 -20.32 8.38 -44.22
CA VAL A 22 -18.85 8.20 -44.30
C VAL A 22 -18.17 9.40 -44.97
N ASP A 23 -16.99 9.79 -44.49
CA ASP A 23 -16.20 10.87 -45.08
C ASP A 23 -15.42 10.40 -46.33
N HIS A 24 -16.01 10.59 -47.51
CA HIS A 24 -15.37 10.31 -48.80
C HIS A 24 -14.35 11.38 -49.24
N LEU A 25 -13.95 12.31 -48.36
CA LEU A 25 -13.13 13.49 -48.67
C LEU A 25 -13.78 14.45 -49.69
N GLY A 26 -15.10 14.34 -49.88
CA GLY A 26 -15.93 15.17 -50.77
C GLY A 26 -16.95 16.01 -50.01
N ALA A 27 -18.12 16.25 -50.60
CA ALA A 27 -19.23 16.97 -49.95
C ALA A 27 -19.78 16.16 -48.76
N LEU A 28 -20.08 16.84 -47.66
CA LEU A 28 -20.64 16.27 -46.44
C LEU A 28 -21.98 16.92 -46.07
N PRO A 29 -22.88 16.22 -45.37
CA PRO A 29 -24.11 16.83 -44.86
C PRO A 29 -23.77 17.86 -43.76
N PRO A 30 -24.49 19.00 -43.64
CA PRO A 30 -24.18 20.05 -42.67
C PRO A 30 -24.28 19.61 -41.20
N HIS A 31 -25.13 18.60 -40.92
CA HIS A 31 -25.31 18.00 -39.61
C HIS A 31 -25.34 16.47 -39.71
N GLY A 32 -24.78 15.82 -38.70
CA GLY A 32 -24.80 14.36 -38.59
C GLY A 32 -26.13 13.86 -38.01
N ARG A 33 -26.59 12.70 -38.46
CA ARG A 33 -27.76 12.02 -37.90
C ARG A 33 -27.31 10.76 -37.19
N ALA A 34 -27.78 10.54 -35.96
CA ALA A 34 -27.52 9.35 -35.19
C ALA A 34 -28.83 8.62 -34.92
N SER A 35 -28.84 7.30 -35.12
CA SER A 35 -30.00 6.46 -34.85
C SER A 35 -29.85 5.81 -33.48
N ILE A 36 -30.72 6.16 -32.53
CA ILE A 36 -30.66 5.67 -31.15
C ILE A 36 -31.79 4.66 -30.92
N GLY A 37 -31.42 3.40 -30.66
CA GLY A 37 -32.35 2.40 -30.16
C GLY A 37 -32.65 2.65 -28.68
N ILE A 38 -33.93 2.82 -28.33
CA ILE A 38 -34.36 2.97 -26.93
C ILE A 38 -35.01 1.66 -26.49
N GLN A 39 -34.43 0.99 -25.49
CA GLN A 39 -35.09 -0.09 -24.76
C GLN A 39 -35.73 0.45 -23.48
N LEU A 40 -37.06 0.41 -23.42
CA LEU A 40 -37.83 0.77 -22.23
C LEU A 40 -38.01 -0.48 -21.35
N ALA A 41 -37.39 -0.50 -20.19
CA ALA A 41 -37.64 -1.53 -19.18
C ALA A 41 -39.02 -1.25 -18.52
N GLY A 42 -40.05 -1.99 -18.92
CA GLY A 42 -41.38 -1.88 -18.28
C GLY A 42 -42.62 -2.27 -19.10
N LEU A 43 -42.50 -2.67 -20.37
CA LEU A 43 -43.62 -3.22 -21.14
C LEU A 43 -43.63 -4.76 -21.12
N PRO A 44 -44.79 -5.43 -21.04
CA PRO A 44 -44.89 -6.88 -20.82
C PRO A 44 -44.24 -7.77 -21.89
N ASP A 45 -43.89 -7.22 -23.05
CA ASP A 45 -43.36 -7.99 -24.20
C ASP A 45 -41.98 -7.55 -24.71
N GLY A 46 -41.22 -6.70 -24.00
CA GLY A 46 -39.82 -6.40 -24.38
C GLY A 46 -39.63 -5.84 -25.81
N GLY A 47 -40.67 -5.22 -26.39
CA GLY A 47 -40.64 -4.72 -27.76
C GLY A 47 -39.65 -3.56 -27.92
N ASN A 48 -38.68 -3.70 -28.84
CA ASN A 48 -37.80 -2.61 -29.24
C ASN A 48 -38.63 -1.48 -29.86
N VAL A 49 -38.48 -0.26 -29.35
CA VAL A 49 -39.05 0.94 -29.98
C VAL A 49 -38.29 1.22 -31.28
N ALA A 50 -38.98 1.70 -32.33
CA ALA A 50 -38.32 2.12 -33.56
C ALA A 50 -37.20 3.14 -33.24
N PRO A 51 -36.00 3.01 -33.85
CA PRO A 51 -34.87 3.89 -33.53
C PRO A 51 -35.23 5.37 -33.70
N LEU A 52 -34.93 6.18 -32.69
CA LEU A 52 -35.10 7.63 -32.77
C LEU A 52 -33.92 8.22 -33.53
N THR A 53 -34.17 8.85 -34.68
CA THR A 53 -33.15 9.63 -35.38
C THR A 53 -33.01 11.00 -34.72
N VAL A 54 -31.84 11.28 -34.16
CA VAL A 54 -31.50 12.59 -33.60
C VAL A 54 -30.48 13.29 -34.48
N GLN A 55 -30.61 14.61 -34.61
CA GLN A 55 -29.65 15.45 -35.31
C GLN A 55 -28.61 15.97 -34.32
N LEU A 56 -27.33 15.82 -34.65
CA LEU A 56 -26.21 16.31 -33.85
C LEU A 56 -25.76 17.70 -34.34
N TYR A 57 -25.18 18.48 -33.43
CA TYR A 57 -24.55 19.75 -33.78
C TYR A 57 -23.37 19.55 -34.74
N GLY A 58 -23.22 20.46 -35.69
CA GLY A 58 -22.15 20.48 -36.68
C GLY A 58 -21.24 21.71 -36.54
N PRO A 59 -20.27 21.89 -37.46
CA PRO A 59 -19.29 22.98 -37.37
C PRO A 59 -19.91 24.38 -37.46
N GLY A 60 -21.07 24.50 -38.14
CA GLY A 60 -21.82 25.75 -38.28
C GLY A 60 -22.58 26.21 -37.03
N ASP A 61 -22.66 25.37 -35.99
CA ASP A 61 -23.33 25.71 -34.73
C ASP A 61 -22.39 26.35 -33.71
N VAL A 62 -21.08 26.36 -33.98
CA VAL A 62 -20.04 26.83 -33.07
C VAL A 62 -19.78 28.32 -33.26
N VAL A 63 -19.84 29.06 -32.16
CA VAL A 63 -19.52 30.50 -32.15
C VAL A 63 -18.14 30.78 -31.54
N GLY A 64 -17.56 29.84 -30.80
CA GLY A 64 -16.24 30.00 -30.18
C GLY A 64 -15.76 28.74 -29.46
N LEU A 65 -14.50 28.74 -29.05
CA LEU A 65 -13.87 27.67 -28.27
C LEU A 65 -13.50 28.18 -26.88
N ASP A 66 -13.74 27.37 -25.84
CA ASP A 66 -13.21 27.66 -24.51
C ASP A 66 -11.70 27.45 -24.49
N THR A 67 -10.93 28.50 -24.25
CA THR A 67 -9.46 28.45 -24.27
C THR A 67 -8.88 27.56 -23.16
N ARG A 68 -9.67 27.21 -22.14
CA ARG A 68 -9.25 26.26 -21.09
C ARG A 68 -9.10 24.82 -21.61
N LEU A 69 -9.64 24.52 -22.79
CA LEU A 69 -9.45 23.23 -23.45
C LEU A 69 -8.05 23.08 -24.04
N VAL A 70 -7.32 24.18 -24.25
CA VAL A 70 -5.94 24.17 -24.74
C VAL A 70 -5.00 23.79 -23.60
N VAL A 71 -4.34 22.65 -23.74
CA VAL A 71 -3.37 22.14 -22.75
C VAL A 71 -1.99 22.73 -23.01
N ARG A 72 -1.60 22.78 -24.28
CA ARG A 72 -0.26 23.20 -24.70
C ARG A 72 -0.31 23.79 -26.11
N THR A 73 0.43 24.86 -26.33
CA THR A 73 0.85 25.28 -27.67
C THR A 73 2.36 25.11 -27.78
N ASP A 74 2.82 24.73 -28.96
CA ASP A 74 4.23 24.74 -29.29
C ASP A 74 4.39 25.30 -30.71
N PRO A 75 4.99 26.47 -30.91
CA PRO A 75 5.77 27.24 -29.94
C PRO A 75 4.91 27.81 -28.80
N ARG A 76 5.51 28.06 -27.64
CA ARG A 76 4.84 28.82 -26.58
C ARG A 76 4.53 30.25 -27.05
N PRO A 77 3.46 30.88 -26.54
CA PRO A 77 3.15 32.26 -26.89
C PRO A 77 4.31 33.20 -26.52
N GLY A 78 4.75 34.01 -27.48
CA GLY A 78 5.84 34.99 -27.29
C GLY A 78 7.24 34.41 -27.43
N THR A 79 7.42 33.15 -27.81
CA THR A 79 8.75 32.60 -28.13
C THR A 79 9.39 33.40 -29.25
N THR A 80 10.64 33.86 -29.07
CA THR A 80 11.34 34.72 -30.05
C THR A 80 12.37 33.97 -30.89
N ASN A 81 12.68 32.73 -30.55
CA ASN A 81 13.78 31.96 -31.13
C ASN A 81 13.39 30.50 -31.41
N PHE A 82 12.16 30.26 -31.85
CA PHE A 82 11.69 28.91 -32.16
C PHE A 82 12.49 28.30 -33.32
N GLU A 83 12.76 27.00 -33.23
CA GLU A 83 13.57 26.27 -34.19
C GLU A 83 12.79 26.07 -35.51
N PRO A 84 13.32 26.52 -36.66
CA PRO A 84 12.56 26.50 -37.92
C PRO A 84 12.34 25.09 -38.52
N ASN A 85 13.01 24.06 -37.99
CA ASN A 85 12.83 22.67 -38.42
C ASN A 85 11.66 21.94 -37.72
N TYR A 86 11.10 22.52 -36.67
CA TYR A 86 9.94 22.00 -35.95
C TYR A 86 8.63 22.43 -36.61
N LEU A 87 7.59 21.63 -36.42
CA LEU A 87 6.22 21.97 -36.82
C LEU A 87 5.48 22.62 -35.65
N ALA A 88 4.70 23.68 -35.91
CA ALA A 88 3.84 24.25 -34.88
C ALA A 88 2.65 23.34 -34.58
N ILE A 89 2.30 23.20 -33.31
CA ILE A 89 1.22 22.36 -32.80
C ILE A 89 0.38 23.07 -31.73
N VAL A 90 -0.85 22.59 -31.58
CA VAL A 90 -1.70 22.86 -30.41
C VAL A 90 -2.31 21.56 -29.91
N GLU A 91 -2.32 21.40 -28.60
CA GLU A 91 -2.87 20.23 -27.92
C GLU A 91 -4.09 20.60 -27.10
N PHE A 92 -5.09 19.72 -27.11
CA PHE A 92 -6.32 19.87 -26.36
C PHE A 92 -6.56 18.69 -25.43
N ASP A 93 -7.22 18.97 -24.31
CA ASP A 93 -7.55 17.97 -23.28
C ASP A 93 -8.51 16.88 -23.81
N PRO A 94 -9.63 17.21 -24.52
CA PRO A 94 -10.48 16.17 -25.07
C PRO A 94 -9.81 15.51 -26.30
N PRO A 95 -9.70 14.16 -26.35
CA PRO A 95 -9.02 13.46 -27.43
C PRO A 95 -9.81 13.44 -28.74
N ASP A 96 -11.12 13.72 -28.69
CA ASP A 96 -12.02 13.76 -29.83
C ASP A 96 -12.33 15.18 -30.34
N LEU A 97 -11.81 16.23 -29.68
CA LEU A 97 -12.18 17.62 -29.99
C LEU A 97 -12.03 17.99 -31.49
N PRO A 98 -10.93 17.63 -32.20
CA PRO A 98 -10.78 17.96 -33.62
C PRO A 98 -11.85 17.35 -34.53
N TRP A 99 -12.47 16.22 -34.15
CA TRP A 99 -13.47 15.52 -34.95
C TRP A 99 -14.87 15.60 -34.36
N MET A 100 -15.03 16.06 -33.11
CA MET A 100 -16.27 16.00 -32.34
C MET A 100 -17.51 16.47 -33.13
N LEU A 101 -17.35 17.53 -33.94
CA LEU A 101 -18.41 18.15 -34.74
C LEU A 101 -18.35 17.83 -36.24
N THR A 102 -17.41 16.99 -36.68
CA THR A 102 -17.43 16.48 -38.05
C THR A 102 -18.68 15.58 -38.20
N PRO A 103 -19.56 15.78 -39.19
CA PRO A 103 -20.81 15.01 -39.32
C PRO A 103 -20.65 13.73 -40.14
N ALA A 104 -19.51 13.03 -39.98
CA ALA A 104 -19.21 11.81 -40.71
C ALA A 104 -18.33 10.84 -39.90
N LEU A 105 -18.38 9.56 -40.29
CA LEU A 105 -17.48 8.48 -39.90
C LEU A 105 -16.21 8.50 -40.75
N ALA A 106 -15.13 7.91 -40.21
CA ALA A 106 -13.92 7.67 -40.98
C ALA A 106 -14.21 6.71 -42.15
N ASN A 107 -13.47 6.86 -43.24
CA ASN A 107 -13.56 5.98 -44.39
C ASN A 107 -12.80 4.66 -44.19
N ALA A 108 -12.79 3.79 -45.21
CA ALA A 108 -12.11 2.49 -45.18
C ALA A 108 -10.58 2.59 -44.99
N ASP A 109 -9.98 3.77 -45.21
CA ASP A 109 -8.55 4.04 -45.01
C ASP A 109 -8.29 4.73 -43.64
N ASP A 110 -9.25 4.70 -42.71
CA ASP A 110 -9.20 5.38 -41.40
C ASP A 110 -8.99 6.91 -41.48
N ARG A 111 -9.48 7.56 -42.55
CA ARG A 111 -9.38 9.01 -42.74
C ARG A 111 -10.67 9.71 -42.34
N LEU A 112 -10.54 10.73 -41.49
CA LEU A 112 -11.63 11.60 -41.07
C LEU A 112 -11.14 13.04 -40.98
N ARG A 113 -11.76 13.97 -41.73
CA ARG A 113 -11.37 15.39 -41.69
C ARG A 113 -11.77 16.05 -40.38
N PRO A 114 -10.87 16.76 -39.69
CA PRO A 114 -11.22 17.50 -38.49
C PRO A 114 -12.04 18.75 -38.86
N TRP A 115 -12.93 19.20 -37.97
CA TRP A 115 -13.67 20.44 -38.14
C TRP A 115 -12.85 21.69 -37.77
N LEU A 116 -11.69 21.48 -37.12
CA LEU A 116 -10.69 22.48 -36.74
C LEU A 116 -9.35 22.17 -37.39
N VAL A 117 -8.63 23.21 -37.81
CA VAL A 117 -7.24 23.08 -38.26
C VAL A 117 -6.38 24.21 -37.68
N LEU A 118 -5.08 23.94 -37.57
CA LEU A 118 -4.08 24.93 -37.18
C LEU A 118 -3.42 25.50 -38.44
N VAL A 119 -3.50 26.83 -38.60
CA VAL A 119 -2.77 27.55 -39.66
C VAL A 119 -1.73 28.47 -39.03
N VAL A 120 -0.52 28.47 -39.58
CA VAL A 120 0.56 29.37 -39.17
C VAL A 120 0.79 30.36 -40.27
N LEU A 121 0.51 31.63 -40.01
CA LEU A 121 0.52 32.71 -40.98
C LEU A 121 1.68 33.66 -40.71
N ARG A 122 2.32 34.15 -41.76
CA ARG A 122 3.35 35.17 -41.68
C ARG A 122 2.74 36.50 -41.25
N ARG A 123 3.29 37.08 -40.17
CA ARG A 123 2.74 38.31 -39.58
C ARG A 123 2.91 39.52 -40.49
N ASP A 124 4.00 39.58 -41.26
CA ASP A 124 4.26 40.66 -42.22
C ASP A 124 3.26 40.67 -43.39
N ARG A 125 2.65 39.52 -43.72
CA ARG A 125 1.69 39.37 -44.81
C ARG A 125 0.23 39.46 -44.36
N CYS A 126 -0.13 38.76 -43.28
CA CYS A 126 -1.53 38.64 -42.83
C CYS A 126 -1.87 39.55 -41.63
N GLY A 127 -0.87 40.11 -40.96
CA GLY A 127 -1.06 40.89 -39.74
C GLY A 127 -1.41 40.03 -38.52
N ARG A 128 -2.20 40.60 -37.61
CA ARG A 128 -2.67 39.94 -36.37
C ARG A 128 -4.20 39.80 -36.41
N PRO A 129 -4.79 38.75 -35.81
CA PRO A 129 -6.23 38.65 -35.63
C PRO A 129 -6.77 39.88 -34.90
N ARG A 130 -7.84 40.49 -35.43
CA ARG A 130 -8.48 41.67 -34.83
C ARG A 130 -9.98 41.47 -34.76
N LEU A 131 -10.59 41.89 -33.65
CA LEU A 131 -12.04 41.98 -33.55
C LEU A 131 -12.54 43.12 -34.45
N GLN A 132 -13.41 42.83 -35.40
CA GLN A 132 -14.01 43.83 -36.27
C GLN A 132 -15.47 44.09 -35.88
N GLY A 133 -15.79 45.31 -35.43
CA GLY A 133 -17.18 45.76 -35.21
C GLY A 133 -18.06 44.77 -34.44
N GLN A 134 -19.21 44.39 -35.02
CA GLN A 134 -20.18 43.44 -34.44
C GLN A 134 -19.82 41.95 -34.64
N ALA A 135 -18.61 41.62 -35.11
CA ALA A 135 -18.21 40.24 -35.28
C ALA A 135 -18.07 39.50 -33.93
N PRO A 136 -18.48 38.22 -33.84
CA PRO A 136 -18.42 37.47 -32.59
C PRO A 136 -16.99 37.04 -32.21
N LEU A 137 -16.06 36.96 -33.18
CA LEU A 137 -14.68 36.51 -32.97
C LEU A 137 -13.66 37.43 -33.65
N PRO A 138 -12.40 37.43 -33.17
CA PRO A 138 -11.29 38.00 -33.91
C PRO A 138 -11.16 37.38 -35.30
N GLN A 139 -10.85 38.21 -36.29
CA GLN A 139 -10.73 37.80 -37.69
C GLN A 139 -9.34 38.09 -38.22
N ILE A 140 -8.86 37.25 -39.13
CA ILE A 140 -7.62 37.45 -39.88
C ILE A 140 -7.91 37.40 -41.38
N ARG A 141 -7.37 38.36 -42.14
CA ARG A 141 -7.49 38.44 -43.59
C ARG A 141 -6.21 37.90 -44.22
N VAL A 142 -6.37 36.93 -45.13
CA VAL A 142 -5.31 36.40 -45.97
C VAL A 142 -5.49 36.99 -47.38
N PRO A 143 -4.58 37.86 -47.87
CA PRO A 143 -4.66 38.44 -49.20
C PRO A 143 -4.59 37.38 -50.31
N ALA A 144 -5.33 37.59 -51.41
CA ALA A 144 -5.39 36.67 -52.55
C ALA A 144 -4.01 36.34 -53.13
N GLU A 145 -3.10 37.33 -53.16
CA GLU A 145 -1.72 37.18 -53.67
C GLU A 145 -0.83 36.25 -52.83
N HIS A 146 -1.19 36.01 -51.56
CA HIS A 146 -0.43 35.16 -50.64
C HIS A 146 -1.20 33.88 -50.24
N LEU A 147 -2.41 33.67 -50.78
CA LEU A 147 -3.32 32.62 -50.34
C LEU A 147 -2.71 31.22 -50.49
N ALA A 148 -2.10 30.92 -51.64
CA ALA A 148 -1.48 29.62 -51.92
C ALA A 148 -0.21 29.36 -51.08
N GLU A 149 0.47 30.41 -50.62
CA GLU A 149 1.67 30.30 -49.78
C GLU A 149 1.35 30.18 -48.29
N GLU A 150 0.24 30.81 -47.85
CA GLU A 150 -0.12 30.92 -46.44
C GLU A 150 -1.13 29.87 -45.97
N LEU A 151 -1.99 29.34 -46.85
CA LEU A 151 -3.02 28.37 -46.46
C LEU A 151 -2.82 26.99 -47.12
N PRO A 152 -2.80 25.89 -46.35
CA PRO A 152 -2.66 24.54 -46.90
C PRO A 152 -3.98 24.02 -47.51
N PRO A 153 -3.92 23.02 -48.41
CA PRO A 153 -5.11 22.44 -49.05
C PRO A 153 -5.92 21.55 -48.09
N LEU A 154 -7.15 21.96 -47.75
CA LEU A 154 -8.02 21.29 -46.76
C LEU A 154 -8.41 19.84 -47.10
N ALA A 155 -8.23 19.38 -48.35
CA ALA A 155 -8.43 17.98 -48.73
C ALA A 155 -7.50 17.02 -47.96
N GLU A 156 -6.34 17.50 -47.51
CA GLU A 156 -5.35 16.73 -46.74
C GLU A 156 -5.46 16.96 -45.22
N SER A 157 -6.48 17.71 -44.75
CA SER A 157 -6.62 18.10 -43.34
C SER A 157 -6.76 16.94 -42.36
N TRP A 158 -7.22 15.78 -42.83
CA TRP A 158 -7.26 14.54 -42.04
C TRP A 158 -5.88 14.10 -41.55
N SER A 159 -4.80 14.48 -42.24
CA SER A 159 -3.42 14.13 -41.86
C SER A 159 -2.78 15.07 -40.83
N TRP A 160 -3.45 16.19 -40.53
CA TRP A 160 -2.93 17.26 -39.66
C TRP A 160 -3.44 17.17 -38.23
N ALA A 161 -4.24 16.15 -37.92
CA ALA A 161 -4.82 15.92 -36.60
C ALA A 161 -4.63 14.46 -36.19
N HIS A 162 -4.31 14.22 -34.92
CA HIS A 162 -4.24 12.88 -34.34
C HIS A 162 -4.52 12.94 -32.83
N ALA A 163 -4.88 11.81 -32.23
CA ALA A 163 -4.92 11.68 -30.77
C ALA A 163 -3.68 10.91 -30.29
N GLN A 164 -3.18 11.29 -29.12
CA GLN A 164 -2.05 10.65 -28.46
C GLN A 164 -2.51 10.09 -27.12
N VAL A 165 -2.12 8.84 -26.85
CA VAL A 165 -2.46 8.12 -25.61
C VAL A 165 -1.18 7.53 -25.02
N VAL A 166 -1.01 7.63 -23.70
CA VAL A 166 0.05 6.94 -22.96
C VAL A 166 -0.48 5.57 -22.54
N SER A 167 -0.04 4.51 -23.22
CA SER A 167 -0.46 3.15 -22.92
C SER A 167 0.68 2.15 -23.13
N ALA A 168 0.79 1.19 -22.21
CA ALA A 168 1.71 0.05 -22.36
C ALA A 168 1.15 -1.06 -23.28
N ARG A 169 -0.08 -0.90 -23.79
CA ARG A 169 -0.70 -1.83 -24.74
C ARG A 169 -0.04 -1.71 -26.12
N ALA A 170 -0.12 -2.80 -26.89
CA ALA A 170 0.34 -2.79 -28.27
C ALA A 170 -0.60 -1.95 -29.15
N ALA A 171 -0.09 -1.34 -30.22
CA ALA A 171 -0.84 -0.43 -31.10
C ALA A 171 -2.11 -1.06 -31.72
N GLY A 172 -2.16 -2.40 -31.85
CA GLY A 172 -3.32 -3.13 -32.36
C GLY A 172 -4.40 -3.50 -31.32
N ASP A 173 -4.17 -3.27 -30.02
CA ASP A 173 -5.13 -3.56 -28.95
C ASP A 173 -6.12 -2.40 -28.77
N VAL A 174 -6.98 -2.18 -29.77
CA VAL A 174 -7.94 -1.06 -29.79
C VAL A 174 -8.89 -1.10 -28.59
N ASP A 175 -9.34 -2.29 -28.18
CA ASP A 175 -10.24 -2.44 -27.04
C ASP A 175 -9.53 -2.17 -25.71
N GLY A 176 -8.26 -2.60 -25.57
CA GLY A 176 -7.43 -2.27 -24.41
C GLY A 176 -7.12 -0.78 -24.30
N ILE A 177 -6.76 -0.12 -25.41
CA ILE A 177 -6.52 1.33 -25.46
C ILE A 177 -7.82 2.10 -25.13
N ARG A 178 -8.97 1.61 -25.62
CA ARG A 178 -10.29 2.18 -25.27
C ARG A 178 -10.57 2.07 -23.77
N ALA A 179 -10.24 0.95 -23.15
CA ALA A 179 -10.41 0.76 -21.71
C ALA A 179 -9.47 1.67 -20.89
N ASP A 180 -8.21 1.82 -21.30
CA ASP A 180 -7.24 2.72 -20.66
C ASP A 180 -7.73 4.19 -20.71
N LEU A 181 -8.22 4.63 -21.88
CA LEU A 181 -8.81 5.96 -22.08
C LEU A 181 -10.02 6.23 -21.17
N GLN A 182 -10.85 5.22 -20.90
CA GLN A 182 -11.98 5.33 -19.99
C GLN A 182 -11.57 5.32 -18.51
N GLY A 183 -10.48 4.62 -18.18
CA GLY A 183 -10.00 4.46 -16.80
C GLY A 183 -9.19 5.65 -16.27
N ASP A 184 -8.35 6.26 -17.10
CA ASP A 184 -7.59 7.48 -16.73
C ASP A 184 -7.65 8.53 -17.84
N PRO A 185 -8.67 9.43 -17.82
CA PRO A 185 -8.84 10.47 -18.83
C PRO A 185 -7.68 11.47 -18.93
N ARG A 186 -6.72 11.48 -17.99
CA ARG A 186 -5.55 12.39 -18.02
C ARG A 186 -4.39 11.85 -18.85
N SER A 187 -4.47 10.61 -19.34
CA SER A 187 -3.41 9.93 -20.08
C SER A 187 -3.44 10.19 -21.60
N ASN A 188 -4.23 11.16 -22.07
CA ASN A 188 -4.45 11.42 -23.48
C ASN A 188 -4.53 12.91 -23.81
N VAL A 189 -4.30 13.22 -25.09
CA VAL A 189 -4.49 14.55 -25.69
C VAL A 189 -4.91 14.39 -27.16
N SER A 190 -5.58 15.39 -27.73
CA SER A 190 -5.66 15.54 -29.19
C SER A 190 -4.73 16.66 -29.65
N ARG A 191 -4.12 16.49 -30.83
CA ARG A 191 -3.13 17.42 -31.36
C ARG A 191 -3.48 17.85 -32.78
N LEU A 192 -3.46 19.15 -33.04
CA LEU A 192 -3.43 19.73 -34.37
C LEU A 192 -2.00 20.14 -34.71
N VAL A 193 -1.56 19.82 -35.92
CA VAL A 193 -0.21 20.11 -36.45
C VAL A 193 -0.35 20.98 -37.69
N CYS A 194 0.34 22.11 -37.75
CA CYS A 194 0.40 22.90 -38.98
C CYS A 194 1.44 22.27 -39.92
N PRO A 195 1.10 21.90 -41.16
CA PRO A 195 2.03 21.25 -42.08
C PRO A 195 3.01 22.24 -42.72
N ARG A 196 3.48 23.29 -42.02
CA ARG A 196 4.32 24.35 -42.59
C ARG A 196 5.78 24.20 -42.16
N ARG A 197 6.72 24.19 -43.12
CA ARG A 197 8.15 24.38 -42.82
C ARG A 197 8.36 25.85 -42.49
N LEU A 198 8.81 26.15 -41.28
CA LEU A 198 9.01 27.55 -40.87
C LEU A 198 10.27 28.13 -41.52
N ALA A 199 10.23 29.42 -41.87
CA ALA A 199 11.39 30.18 -42.29
C ALA A 199 12.16 30.68 -41.06
N PRO A 200 13.50 30.74 -41.10
CA PRO A 200 14.29 31.33 -40.01
C PRO A 200 14.03 32.84 -39.88
N ASP A 201 14.29 33.40 -38.69
CA ASP A 201 14.21 34.83 -38.40
C ASP A 201 12.89 35.50 -38.87
N THR A 202 11.76 34.81 -38.70
CA THR A 202 10.45 35.21 -39.23
C THR A 202 9.40 35.26 -38.13
N ASP A 203 8.59 36.32 -38.12
CA ASP A 203 7.44 36.48 -37.22
C ASP A 203 6.19 35.77 -37.76
N TYR A 204 5.62 34.91 -36.92
CA TYR A 204 4.43 34.11 -37.23
C TYR A 204 3.28 34.36 -36.26
N VAL A 205 2.07 34.15 -36.74
CA VAL A 205 0.86 34.03 -35.94
C VAL A 205 0.19 32.69 -36.22
N ALA A 206 0.07 31.87 -35.18
CA ALA A 206 -0.64 30.60 -35.24
C ALA A 206 -2.11 30.82 -34.88
N CYS A 207 -3.03 30.31 -35.71
CA CYS A 207 -4.46 30.48 -35.55
C CYS A 207 -5.18 29.13 -35.65
N VAL A 208 -6.03 28.83 -34.67
CA VAL A 208 -6.99 27.73 -34.73
C VAL A 208 -8.26 28.25 -35.40
N VAL A 209 -8.60 27.68 -36.55
CA VAL A 209 -9.67 28.15 -37.44
C VAL A 209 -10.60 26.98 -37.84
N PRO A 210 -11.88 27.25 -38.17
CA PRO A 210 -12.76 26.22 -38.70
C PRO A 210 -12.29 25.74 -40.08
N ALA A 211 -12.33 24.43 -40.30
CA ALA A 211 -11.97 23.81 -41.58
C ALA A 211 -13.08 23.90 -42.65
N PHE A 212 -14.31 24.23 -42.25
CA PHE A 212 -15.47 24.23 -43.14
C PHE A 212 -16.20 25.56 -43.20
N GLU A 213 -16.79 25.85 -44.36
CA GLU A 213 -17.42 27.12 -44.70
C GLU A 213 -18.58 27.53 -43.77
N PRO A 214 -19.51 26.64 -43.36
CA PRO A 214 -20.54 27.01 -42.39
C PRO A 214 -19.97 27.51 -41.07
N GLY A 215 -18.87 26.90 -40.59
CA GLY A 215 -18.17 27.35 -39.39
C GLY A 215 -17.48 28.70 -39.60
N ARG A 216 -16.89 28.93 -40.79
CA ARG A 216 -16.32 30.24 -41.17
C ARG A 216 -17.39 31.34 -41.13
N LEU A 217 -18.52 31.13 -41.80
CA LEU A 217 -19.62 32.10 -41.84
C LEU A 217 -20.19 32.38 -40.44
N ARG A 218 -20.38 31.33 -39.62
CA ARG A 218 -20.85 31.49 -38.23
C ARG A 218 -19.89 32.32 -37.40
N GLY A 219 -18.59 32.01 -37.43
CA GLY A 219 -17.57 32.75 -36.69
C GLY A 219 -17.35 34.19 -37.17
N LEU A 220 -17.72 34.50 -38.43
CA LEU A 220 -17.72 35.86 -38.96
C LEU A 220 -19.00 36.65 -38.65
N GLY A 221 -20.03 36.02 -38.07
CA GLY A 221 -21.34 36.63 -37.87
C GLY A 221 -22.14 36.79 -39.17
N GLN A 222 -21.80 36.02 -40.21
CA GLN A 222 -22.41 36.06 -41.54
C GLN A 222 -23.33 34.86 -41.83
N ALA A 223 -23.64 34.05 -40.82
CA ALA A 223 -24.59 32.96 -40.94
C ALA A 223 -26.02 33.52 -41.09
N GLY A 224 -26.56 33.50 -42.31
CA GLY A 224 -27.96 33.83 -42.59
C GLY A 224 -28.92 32.64 -42.41
N ASP A 225 -30.23 32.88 -42.59
CA ASP A 225 -31.29 31.85 -42.46
C ASP A 225 -31.25 30.76 -43.55
N SER A 226 -30.56 31.02 -44.68
CA SER A 226 -30.32 30.06 -45.75
C SER A 226 -29.00 29.31 -45.50
N ALA A 227 -29.02 28.32 -44.61
CA ALA A 227 -27.85 27.48 -44.33
C ALA A 227 -27.43 26.69 -45.59
N PRO A 228 -26.12 26.56 -45.88
CA PRO A 228 -25.62 25.72 -46.97
C PRO A 228 -26.13 24.28 -46.82
N THR A 229 -26.62 23.69 -47.92
CA THR A 229 -27.07 22.29 -47.96
C THR A 229 -25.92 21.28 -47.88
N GLU A 230 -24.68 21.72 -48.08
CA GLU A 230 -23.46 20.89 -48.04
C GLU A 230 -22.33 21.59 -47.26
N LEU A 231 -21.52 20.79 -46.56
CA LEU A 231 -20.30 21.21 -45.89
C LEU A 231 -19.14 21.35 -46.89
N GLN A 232 -18.96 22.57 -47.40
CA GLN A 232 -17.84 22.94 -48.27
C GLN A 232 -16.59 23.33 -47.44
N PRO A 233 -15.36 23.22 -47.99
CA PRO A 233 -14.14 23.68 -47.33
C PRO A 233 -14.16 25.19 -47.04
N ALA A 234 -13.60 25.63 -45.91
CA ALA A 234 -13.57 27.05 -45.52
C ALA A 234 -12.75 27.95 -46.46
N TRP A 235 -11.81 27.37 -47.21
CA TRP A 235 -11.06 28.06 -48.25
C TRP A 235 -10.64 27.12 -49.36
N ASN A 236 -10.37 27.71 -50.52
CA ASN A 236 -9.69 27.06 -51.63
C ASN A 236 -8.41 27.87 -51.93
N PRO A 237 -7.20 27.30 -51.75
CA PRO A 237 -5.94 28.00 -52.01
C PRO A 237 -5.78 28.52 -53.45
N GLN A 238 -6.57 27.99 -54.40
CA GLN A 238 -6.58 28.39 -55.80
C GLN A 238 -7.65 29.45 -56.11
N ALA A 239 -8.39 29.92 -55.11
CA ALA A 239 -9.37 30.99 -55.28
C ALA A 239 -8.65 32.34 -55.47
N GLY A 240 -8.99 33.08 -56.53
CA GLY A 240 -8.43 34.41 -56.81
C GLY A 240 -9.01 35.55 -55.96
N ALA A 241 -9.40 35.28 -54.71
CA ALA A 241 -10.05 36.24 -53.81
C ALA A 241 -9.51 36.14 -52.39
N ASP A 242 -9.60 37.24 -51.64
CA ASP A 242 -9.19 37.27 -50.24
C ASP A 242 -10.04 36.33 -49.38
N VAL A 243 -9.39 35.70 -48.41
CA VAL A 243 -10.07 34.84 -47.44
C VAL A 243 -10.00 35.49 -46.06
N VAL A 244 -11.17 35.65 -45.43
CA VAL A 244 -11.27 36.10 -44.03
C VAL A 244 -11.65 34.91 -43.17
N LEU A 245 -10.84 34.64 -42.15
CA LEU A 245 -11.01 33.51 -41.24
C LEU A 245 -11.34 34.01 -39.82
N PRO A 246 -12.37 33.46 -39.16
CA PRO A 246 -12.56 33.66 -37.74
C PRO A 246 -11.55 32.82 -36.95
N VAL A 247 -11.08 33.36 -35.83
CA VAL A 247 -10.01 32.78 -35.04
C VAL A 247 -10.56 32.37 -33.67
N TYR A 248 -10.60 31.07 -33.40
CA TYR A 248 -11.04 30.54 -32.10
C TYR A 248 -9.96 30.67 -31.02
N HIS A 249 -8.70 30.51 -31.41
CA HIS A 249 -7.54 30.68 -30.54
C HIS A 249 -6.32 31.10 -31.38
N HIS A 250 -5.45 31.96 -30.85
CA HIS A 250 -4.21 32.35 -31.52
C HIS A 250 -3.09 32.69 -30.55
N TRP A 251 -1.87 32.60 -31.04
CA TRP A 251 -0.67 33.09 -30.37
C TRP A 251 0.38 33.53 -31.39
N GLU A 252 1.33 34.34 -30.94
CA GLU A 252 2.44 34.83 -31.75
C GLU A 252 3.74 34.17 -31.33
N PHE A 253 4.64 33.97 -32.30
CA PHE A 253 6.00 33.53 -32.05
C PHE A 253 6.92 33.98 -33.20
N SER A 254 8.21 34.00 -32.95
CA SER A 254 9.25 34.25 -33.95
C SER A 254 10.21 33.08 -33.97
N THR A 255 10.69 32.75 -35.17
CA THR A 255 11.75 31.76 -35.35
C THR A 255 13.12 32.41 -35.20
N GLY A 256 14.10 31.66 -34.67
CA GLY A 256 15.46 32.15 -34.50
C GLY A 256 16.42 31.74 -35.62
N ALA A 257 17.64 32.25 -35.54
CA ALA A 257 18.76 31.81 -36.37
C ALA A 257 19.04 30.30 -36.22
N GLN A 258 19.64 29.70 -37.25
CA GLN A 258 19.89 28.27 -37.33
C GLN A 258 20.67 27.71 -36.12
N GLY A 259 20.18 26.61 -35.52
CA GLY A 259 20.87 25.86 -34.46
C GLY A 259 19.90 25.16 -33.52
N ASP A 260 19.72 23.85 -33.68
CA ASP A 260 18.89 22.97 -32.87
C ASP A 260 19.69 22.26 -31.75
N PHE A 261 19.03 21.36 -31.01
CA PHE A 261 19.67 20.53 -29.98
C PHE A 261 20.91 19.80 -30.50
N GLU A 262 20.82 19.17 -31.67
CA GLU A 262 21.93 18.46 -32.31
C GLU A 262 23.13 19.38 -32.54
N SER A 263 22.88 20.59 -33.06
CA SER A 263 23.91 21.59 -33.30
C SER A 263 24.63 22.01 -32.02
N LEU A 264 23.90 22.22 -30.92
CA LEU A 264 24.48 22.55 -29.62
C LEU A 264 25.23 21.37 -28.98
N ALA A 265 24.69 20.16 -29.09
CA ALA A 265 25.36 18.96 -28.60
C ALA A 265 26.67 18.66 -29.34
N ARG A 266 26.71 18.89 -30.66
CA ARG A 266 27.92 18.74 -31.48
C ARG A 266 29.02 19.75 -31.15
N ARG A 267 28.67 20.90 -30.60
CA ARG A 267 29.64 21.94 -30.17
C ARG A 267 30.42 21.54 -28.92
N LEU A 268 29.87 20.67 -28.07
CA LEU A 268 30.53 20.23 -26.85
C LEU A 268 31.82 19.44 -27.14
N ARG A 269 32.92 19.84 -26.50
CA ARG A 269 34.26 19.27 -26.64
C ARG A 269 34.66 18.54 -25.38
N SER A 270 35.32 17.39 -25.53
CA SER A 270 35.86 16.62 -24.40
C SER A 270 37.34 16.96 -24.13
N PRO A 271 37.90 16.65 -22.93
CA PRO A 271 39.31 16.91 -22.60
C PRO A 271 40.30 16.35 -23.62
N LYS A 272 40.01 15.19 -24.20
CA LYS A 272 40.82 14.59 -25.27
C LYS A 272 41.11 15.53 -26.45
N LYS A 273 40.23 16.49 -26.74
CA LYS A 273 40.43 17.46 -27.83
C LYS A 273 41.40 18.57 -27.48
N TRP A 274 41.54 18.86 -26.20
CA TRP A 274 42.47 19.85 -25.67
C TRP A 274 43.84 19.24 -25.38
N GLN A 275 44.07 17.94 -25.64
CA GLN A 275 45.37 17.28 -25.42
C GLN A 275 46.54 17.96 -26.13
N ASN A 276 46.29 18.57 -27.31
CA ASN A 276 47.30 19.30 -28.08
C ASN A 276 47.42 20.78 -27.69
N ASP A 277 46.61 21.25 -26.73
CA ASP A 277 46.71 22.58 -26.11
C ASP A 277 47.22 22.40 -24.68
N PRO A 278 48.53 22.52 -24.43
CA PRO A 278 49.13 22.24 -23.12
C PRO A 278 48.55 23.08 -22.00
N ALA A 279 48.17 24.34 -22.28
CA ALA A 279 47.64 25.25 -21.27
C ALA A 279 46.23 24.81 -20.81
N THR A 280 45.34 24.52 -21.77
CA THR A 280 43.98 24.06 -21.46
C THR A 280 44.00 22.63 -20.89
N SER A 281 44.83 21.74 -21.41
CA SER A 281 44.99 20.38 -20.86
C SER A 281 45.45 20.39 -19.40
N ALA A 282 46.47 21.20 -19.07
CA ALA A 282 46.95 21.37 -17.70
C ALA A 282 45.89 22.00 -16.78
N LEU A 283 45.09 22.95 -17.29
CA LEU A 283 43.96 23.54 -16.56
C LEU A 283 42.91 22.47 -16.22
N LEU A 284 42.48 21.69 -17.21
CA LEU A 284 41.46 20.65 -17.02
C LEU A 284 41.94 19.56 -16.04
N GLY A 285 43.22 19.19 -16.08
CA GLY A 285 43.81 18.20 -15.18
C GLY A 285 43.99 18.66 -13.72
N ARG A 286 43.84 19.96 -13.43
CA ARG A 286 43.93 20.52 -12.06
C ARG A 286 42.63 21.15 -11.56
N VAL A 287 41.61 21.28 -12.41
CA VAL A 287 40.32 21.90 -12.08
C VAL A 287 39.61 21.13 -10.95
N GLY A 288 39.24 21.82 -9.88
CA GLY A 288 38.81 21.23 -8.61
C GLY A 288 39.91 21.24 -7.53
N THR A 289 41.14 21.61 -7.89
CA THR A 289 42.27 21.77 -6.97
C THR A 289 43.02 23.09 -7.18
N SER A 290 43.49 23.70 -6.11
CA SER A 290 44.29 24.93 -6.15
C SER A 290 45.39 24.88 -5.07
N PRO A 291 46.60 25.40 -5.31
CA PRO A 291 47.59 25.55 -4.25
C PRO A 291 47.05 26.42 -3.09
N MET A 292 47.31 25.99 -1.85
CA MET A 292 46.93 26.70 -0.63
C MET A 292 48.16 26.85 0.26
N SER A 293 48.50 28.08 0.64
CA SER A 293 49.53 28.33 1.65
C SER A 293 48.96 28.14 3.05
N VAL A 294 49.67 27.39 3.89
CA VAL A 294 49.36 27.29 5.33
C VAL A 294 50.42 28.07 6.10
N ASP A 295 49.96 29.04 6.88
CA ASP A 295 50.83 29.86 7.74
C ASP A 295 51.46 29.00 8.86
N ALA A 296 52.57 29.46 9.42
CA ALA A 296 53.23 28.79 10.54
C ALA A 296 52.34 28.81 11.78
N LEU A 297 51.87 27.64 12.23
CA LEU A 297 50.76 27.54 13.20
C LEU A 297 51.15 27.68 14.68
N LEU A 298 52.43 27.52 15.06
CA LEU A 298 52.83 27.60 16.49
C LEU A 298 54.14 28.36 16.77
N ASP A 299 55.17 28.26 15.92
CA ASP A 299 56.50 28.80 16.29
C ASP A 299 57.08 29.85 15.34
N GLY A 300 56.43 30.16 14.21
CA GLY A 300 56.98 31.09 13.20
C GLY A 300 58.26 30.61 12.47
N ASP A 301 58.96 29.61 13.02
CA ASP A 301 60.19 29.01 12.50
C ASP A 301 59.95 27.85 11.51
N ALA A 302 58.73 27.33 11.44
CA ALA A 302 58.33 26.36 10.41
C ALA A 302 58.09 27.13 9.09
N PRO A 303 58.73 26.74 7.97
CA PRO A 303 58.52 27.42 6.70
C PRO A 303 57.04 27.33 6.30
N ALA A 304 56.48 28.40 5.72
CA ALA A 304 55.14 28.35 5.13
C ALA A 304 55.09 27.19 4.12
N GLN A 305 54.20 26.22 4.35
CA GLN A 305 54.10 25.03 3.51
C GLN A 305 52.95 25.18 2.53
N LEU A 306 53.22 24.81 1.27
CA LEU A 306 52.20 24.69 0.24
C LEU A 306 51.48 23.35 0.40
N THR A 307 50.16 23.41 0.57
CA THR A 307 49.25 22.27 0.44
C THR A 307 48.30 22.52 -0.72
N THR A 308 47.29 21.66 -0.88
CA THR A 308 46.31 21.75 -1.96
C THR A 308 44.92 21.98 -1.37
N MET A 309 44.28 23.09 -1.72
CA MET A 309 42.84 23.25 -1.55
C MET A 309 42.13 22.38 -2.59
N GLU A 310 41.19 21.58 -2.11
CA GLU A 310 40.38 20.66 -2.90
C GLU A 310 38.90 21.02 -2.71
N GLY A 311 38.12 20.98 -3.80
CA GLY A 311 36.68 21.24 -3.76
C GLY A 311 35.85 19.96 -3.57
N ALA A 312 34.52 20.10 -3.69
CA ALA A 312 33.58 18.99 -3.69
C ALA A 312 33.70 18.11 -4.96
N LEU A 313 34.16 18.70 -6.06
CA LEU A 313 34.47 18.02 -7.32
C LEU A 313 35.95 18.21 -7.65
N VAL A 314 36.68 17.12 -7.90
CA VAL A 314 38.12 17.10 -8.18
C VAL A 314 38.43 16.38 -9.50
N PRO A 315 39.61 16.58 -10.12
CA PRO A 315 39.99 15.85 -11.32
C PRO A 315 40.02 14.35 -11.08
N LEU A 316 39.68 13.53 -12.09
CA LEU A 316 39.75 12.07 -11.98
C LEU A 316 41.16 11.57 -11.62
N GLY A 317 42.23 12.28 -11.99
CA GLY A 317 43.60 11.90 -11.64
C GLY A 317 44.01 12.20 -10.19
N TYR A 318 43.22 12.99 -9.47
CA TYR A 318 43.51 13.38 -8.10
C TYR A 318 43.15 12.25 -7.11
N VAL A 319 43.92 12.12 -6.03
CA VAL A 319 43.66 11.15 -4.96
C VAL A 319 43.42 11.95 -3.68
N PRO A 320 42.15 12.13 -3.28
CA PRO A 320 41.80 12.67 -1.97
C PRO A 320 42.33 11.77 -0.84
N GLY A 321 42.31 12.28 0.39
CA GLY A 321 42.61 11.46 1.57
C GLY A 321 44.09 11.40 1.98
N SER A 322 45.00 12.06 1.25
CA SER A 322 46.43 12.08 1.65
C SER A 322 46.59 12.55 3.12
N PRO A 323 47.51 11.97 3.91
CA PRO A 323 47.73 12.42 5.28
C PRO A 323 48.34 13.83 5.33
N PRO A 324 48.11 14.60 6.40
CA PRO A 324 48.80 15.88 6.60
C PRO A 324 50.29 15.66 6.92
N ALA A 325 51.11 16.71 6.75
CA ALA A 325 52.47 16.71 7.27
C ALA A 325 52.44 16.55 8.80
N ALA A 326 53.36 15.77 9.36
CA ALA A 326 53.39 15.47 10.80
C ALA A 326 53.47 16.74 11.68
N GLU A 327 54.21 17.75 11.22
CA GLU A 327 54.33 19.06 11.86
C GLU A 327 52.99 19.79 11.94
N HIS A 328 52.19 19.79 10.86
CA HIS A 328 50.84 20.36 10.85
C HIS A 328 49.89 19.61 11.78
N ALA A 329 49.94 18.28 11.75
CA ALA A 329 49.07 17.45 12.58
C ALA A 329 49.37 17.66 14.07
N ALA A 330 50.64 17.68 14.46
CA ALA A 330 51.05 17.95 15.84
C ALA A 330 50.68 19.37 16.28
N SER A 331 50.90 20.36 15.41
CA SER A 331 50.58 21.75 15.71
C SER A 331 49.07 21.98 15.87
N LEU A 332 48.28 21.43 14.94
CA LEU A 332 46.83 21.52 15.02
C LEU A 332 46.28 20.80 16.25
N ALA A 333 46.83 19.63 16.62
CA ALA A 333 46.43 18.91 17.82
C ALA A 333 46.60 19.78 19.08
N ALA A 334 47.76 20.42 19.22
CA ALA A 334 48.01 21.34 20.34
C ALA A 334 47.00 22.51 20.37
N ILE A 335 46.66 23.08 19.21
CA ILE A 335 45.70 24.19 19.11
C ILE A 335 44.27 23.73 19.48
N VAL A 336 43.77 22.65 18.87
CA VAL A 336 42.36 22.24 18.99
C VAL A 336 42.04 21.55 20.31
N ASP A 337 43.04 20.97 20.98
CA ASP A 337 42.88 20.33 22.28
C ASP A 337 43.03 21.32 23.45
N THR A 338 43.54 22.54 23.20
CA THR A 338 43.73 23.58 24.23
C THR A 338 42.46 23.85 25.05
N PRO A 339 41.24 24.01 24.46
CA PRO A 339 40.03 24.25 25.24
C PRO A 339 39.67 23.09 26.19
N ALA A 340 39.93 21.83 25.80
CA ALA A 340 39.69 20.68 26.66
C ALA A 340 40.72 20.64 27.81
N GLY A 341 41.99 20.89 27.50
CA GLY A 341 43.06 20.99 28.51
C GLY A 341 42.79 22.07 29.56
N GLN A 342 42.19 23.20 29.18
CA GLN A 342 41.77 24.27 30.11
C GLN A 342 40.60 23.86 31.02
N VAL A 343 39.69 22.99 30.56
CA VAL A 343 38.60 22.46 31.39
C VAL A 343 39.11 21.42 32.37
N ASP A 344 40.02 20.55 31.92
CA ASP A 344 40.59 19.49 32.75
C ASP A 344 41.51 20.05 33.84
N ASN A 345 42.27 21.11 33.53
CA ASN A 345 43.15 21.83 34.46
C ASN A 345 42.94 23.35 34.37
N PRO A 346 41.92 23.91 35.05
CA PRO A 346 41.59 25.34 34.95
C PRO A 346 42.57 26.26 35.69
N VAL A 347 43.37 25.74 36.63
CA VAL A 347 44.31 26.50 37.48
C VAL A 347 45.45 25.57 37.96
N GLU A 348 46.56 25.53 37.23
CA GLU A 348 47.88 25.30 37.84
C GLU A 348 48.72 26.53 37.49
N ASP A 349 49.34 27.15 38.51
CA ASP A 349 50.47 28.05 38.28
C ASP A 349 51.55 27.21 37.60
N GLU A 350 52.15 27.71 36.52
CA GLU A 350 53.31 27.05 35.94
C GLU A 350 54.38 26.86 37.04
N PRO A 351 55.27 25.85 36.96
CA PRO A 351 56.29 25.60 37.98
C PRO A 351 57.19 26.81 38.32
N ASP A 352 57.18 27.84 37.46
CA ASP A 352 57.90 29.10 37.60
C ASP A 352 57.09 30.25 38.26
N GLY A 353 55.82 30.00 38.63
CA GLY A 353 54.92 30.98 39.23
C GLY A 353 54.23 31.92 38.24
N SER A 354 54.27 31.64 36.94
CA SER A 354 53.53 32.41 35.94
C SER A 354 52.05 32.01 35.87
N VAL A 355 51.16 33.01 35.77
CA VAL A 355 49.71 32.81 35.65
C VAL A 355 49.38 32.45 34.20
N ARG A 356 48.90 31.23 33.96
CA ARG A 356 48.46 30.81 32.63
C ARG A 356 47.18 31.55 32.22
N HIS A 357 47.22 32.28 31.11
CA HIS A 357 46.04 32.97 30.57
C HIS A 357 45.07 31.96 29.96
N GLN A 358 43.75 32.16 30.15
CA GLN A 358 42.74 31.43 29.39
C GLN A 358 42.83 31.82 27.92
N GLU A 359 43.34 30.91 27.09
CA GLU A 359 43.52 31.12 25.65
C GLU A 359 42.26 30.70 24.88
N VAL A 360 41.71 31.61 24.09
CA VAL A 360 40.65 31.29 23.13
C VAL A 360 41.30 30.75 21.87
N LYS A 361 41.10 29.45 21.59
CA LYS A 361 41.61 28.77 20.39
C LYS A 361 40.48 28.33 19.46
N PRO A 362 40.78 28.08 18.16
CA PRO A 362 39.84 27.49 17.23
C PRO A 362 39.19 26.19 17.76
N PRO A 363 37.91 25.93 17.47
CA PRO A 363 37.18 24.79 18.01
C PRO A 363 37.59 23.45 17.37
N LEU A 364 37.37 22.35 18.08
CA LEU A 364 37.39 21.01 17.51
C LEU A 364 36.04 20.73 16.81
N TYR A 365 36.02 20.77 15.48
CA TYR A 365 34.80 20.50 14.71
C TYR A 365 34.34 19.06 14.92
N GLY A 366 33.03 18.88 15.17
CA GLY A 366 32.43 17.57 15.43
C GLY A 366 32.61 17.00 16.84
N ALA A 367 33.25 17.73 17.76
CA ALA A 367 33.52 17.26 19.13
C ALA A 367 32.27 16.73 19.87
N TRP A 368 31.16 17.46 19.79
CA TRP A 368 29.90 17.09 20.44
C TRP A 368 29.26 15.86 19.79
N HIS A 369 29.27 15.77 18.45
CA HIS A 369 28.76 14.58 17.73
C HIS A 369 29.51 13.32 18.15
N ALA A 370 30.84 13.39 18.22
CA ALA A 370 31.72 12.30 18.63
C ALA A 370 31.79 12.07 20.15
N ARG A 371 31.27 12.99 20.97
CA ARG A 371 31.46 13.05 22.43
C ARG A 371 32.93 12.95 22.84
N ARG A 372 33.79 13.65 22.12
CA ARG A 372 35.22 13.69 22.41
C ARG A 372 35.76 15.06 22.07
N HIS A 373 36.50 15.64 23.03
CA HIS A 373 36.97 17.01 22.96
C HIS A 373 38.49 17.13 22.80
N ALA A 374 39.18 16.00 22.54
CA ALA A 374 40.61 15.96 22.28
C ALA A 374 40.97 14.88 21.25
N VAL A 375 42.01 15.12 20.45
CA VAL A 375 42.49 14.23 19.37
C VAL A 375 44.01 14.09 19.36
N THR A 376 44.50 12.89 19.06
CA THR A 376 45.94 12.65 18.93
C THR A 376 46.34 12.41 17.48
N PRO A 377 47.56 12.77 17.04
CA PRO A 377 48.03 12.45 15.69
C PRO A 377 48.00 10.95 15.35
N ALA A 378 48.11 10.07 16.35
CA ALA A 378 47.99 8.63 16.17
C ALA A 378 46.56 8.17 15.80
N ASP A 379 45.54 8.98 16.11
CA ASP A 379 44.15 8.70 15.78
C ASP A 379 43.81 9.04 14.31
N GLU A 380 44.61 9.87 13.64
CA GLU A 380 44.34 10.45 12.31
C GLU A 380 43.97 9.41 11.24
N PRO A 381 44.72 8.31 11.04
CA PRO A 381 44.46 7.38 9.94
C PRO A 381 43.18 6.55 10.13
N GLY A 382 42.72 6.38 11.37
CA GLY A 382 41.62 5.49 11.71
C GLY A 382 40.36 6.21 12.19
N TRP A 383 40.39 7.54 12.28
CA TRP A 383 39.30 8.28 12.89
C TRP A 383 39.05 9.65 12.25
N TRP A 384 37.84 9.84 11.72
CA TRP A 384 37.38 11.03 11.02
C TRP A 384 37.53 12.31 11.84
N LEU A 385 37.38 12.25 13.17
CA LEU A 385 37.51 13.43 14.03
C LEU A 385 38.94 13.98 14.00
N ALA A 386 39.94 13.09 14.03
CA ALA A 386 41.34 13.45 13.92
C ALA A 386 41.72 13.78 12.47
N GLY A 387 41.30 12.96 11.49
CA GLY A 387 41.51 13.21 10.05
C GLY A 387 41.01 14.57 9.59
N LEU A 388 39.86 15.03 10.09
CA LEU A 388 39.29 16.34 9.77
C LEU A 388 40.04 17.48 10.45
N ASN A 389 40.29 17.38 11.76
CA ASN A 389 40.79 18.51 12.55
C ASN A 389 42.31 18.69 12.46
N LEU A 390 43.06 17.62 12.19
CA LEU A 390 44.53 17.64 12.10
C LEU A 390 45.05 17.84 10.67
N ASN A 391 44.15 17.93 9.68
CA ASN A 391 44.47 18.21 8.30
C ASN A 391 43.97 19.61 7.91
N PRO A 392 44.86 20.56 7.56
CA PRO A 392 44.46 21.92 7.19
C PRO A 392 43.41 21.97 6.06
N ARG A 393 43.47 21.04 5.09
CA ARG A 393 42.57 21.01 3.93
C ARG A 393 41.12 20.75 4.33
N TYR A 394 40.90 19.71 5.16
CA TYR A 394 39.57 19.35 5.62
C TYR A 394 39.07 20.28 6.72
N ARG A 395 39.98 20.85 7.52
CA ARG A 395 39.62 21.92 8.47
C ARG A 395 39.13 23.18 7.74
N ALA A 396 39.73 23.54 6.61
CA ALA A 396 39.26 24.63 5.76
C ALA A 396 37.86 24.33 5.19
N ALA A 397 37.63 23.10 4.68
CA ALA A 397 36.31 22.66 4.22
C ALA A 397 35.24 22.74 5.32
N ALA A 398 35.55 22.30 6.54
CA ALA A 398 34.66 22.48 7.71
C ALA A 398 34.41 23.96 8.03
N GLY A 399 35.43 24.81 7.86
CA GLY A 399 35.30 26.27 7.97
C GLY A 399 34.30 26.87 6.98
N TYR A 400 34.36 26.48 5.70
CA TYR A 400 33.35 26.89 4.70
C TYR A 400 31.94 26.44 5.07
N GLY A 401 31.80 25.22 5.60
CA GLY A 401 30.51 24.72 6.11
C GLY A 401 29.95 25.60 7.23
N ALA A 402 30.79 26.00 8.18
CA ALA A 402 30.41 26.92 9.24
C ALA A 402 30.03 28.31 8.70
N GLU A 403 30.79 28.82 7.72
CA GLU A 403 30.55 30.16 7.15
C GLU A 403 29.25 30.25 6.36
N VAL A 404 28.91 29.21 5.57
CA VAL A 404 27.62 29.11 4.90
C VAL A 404 26.47 29.19 5.91
N VAL A 405 26.59 28.49 7.04
CA VAL A 405 25.57 28.54 8.10
C VAL A 405 25.47 29.92 8.74
N ARG A 406 26.59 30.61 9.01
CA ARG A 406 26.57 31.98 9.56
C ARG A 406 25.86 32.96 8.64
N ARG A 407 26.07 32.84 7.33
CA ARG A 407 25.46 33.73 6.34
C ARG A 407 23.94 33.59 6.24
N HIS A 408 23.43 32.39 6.43
CA HIS A 408 22.00 32.04 6.38
C HIS A 408 21.41 31.75 7.77
N GLN A 409 22.08 32.20 8.83
CA GLN A 409 21.76 31.80 10.20
C GLN A 409 20.33 32.15 10.61
N GLU A 410 19.80 33.31 10.18
CA GLU A 410 18.44 33.72 10.56
C GLU A 410 17.39 32.81 9.92
N ASP A 411 17.52 32.53 8.62
CA ASP A 411 16.60 31.67 7.87
C ASP A 411 16.63 30.23 8.42
N TYR A 412 17.81 29.69 8.72
CA TYR A 412 17.95 28.35 9.28
C TYR A 412 17.44 28.24 10.71
N VAL A 413 17.67 29.25 11.54
CA VAL A 413 17.16 29.29 12.92
C VAL A 413 15.63 29.38 12.90
N ASP A 414 15.05 30.22 12.04
CA ASP A 414 13.59 30.34 11.88
C ASP A 414 12.95 28.98 11.48
N ALA A 415 13.52 28.32 10.45
CA ALA A 415 13.08 26.99 10.02
C ALA A 415 13.23 25.90 11.11
N CYS A 416 14.18 26.06 12.03
CA CYS A 416 14.30 25.19 13.20
C CYS A 416 13.21 25.48 14.25
N TRP A 417 12.89 26.76 14.50
CA TRP A 417 11.87 27.17 15.47
C TRP A 417 10.46 26.71 15.07
N ASP A 418 10.15 26.66 13.77
CA ASP A 418 8.90 26.07 13.26
C ASP A 418 8.70 24.61 13.73
N GLN A 419 9.79 23.89 14.00
CA GLN A 419 9.78 22.48 14.40
C GLN A 419 9.83 22.29 15.93
N VAL A 420 10.02 23.35 16.72
CA VAL A 420 10.31 23.25 18.16
C VAL A 420 9.21 22.57 18.97
N GLY A 421 7.94 22.81 18.61
CA GLY A 421 6.78 22.22 19.31
C GLY A 421 6.83 20.70 19.23
N THR A 422 6.97 20.17 18.02
CA THR A 422 7.07 18.74 17.73
C THR A 422 8.27 18.09 18.43
N ILE A 423 9.41 18.79 18.47
CA ILE A 423 10.63 18.30 19.14
C ILE A 423 10.42 18.17 20.65
N ARG A 424 9.79 19.16 21.30
CA ARG A 424 9.52 19.15 22.74
C ARG A 424 8.51 18.06 23.10
N GLU A 425 7.47 17.89 22.30
CA GLU A 425 6.49 16.80 22.46
C GLU A 425 7.16 15.42 22.34
N ALA A 426 8.00 15.23 21.32
CA ALA A 426 8.75 13.99 21.14
C ALA A 426 9.68 13.71 22.33
N ALA A 427 10.43 14.71 22.81
CA ALA A 427 11.31 14.58 23.96
C ALA A 427 10.54 14.21 25.24
N GLN A 428 9.39 14.86 25.48
CA GLN A 428 8.53 14.56 26.63
C GLN A 428 7.96 13.14 26.56
N LEU A 429 7.49 12.70 25.39
CA LEU A 429 6.95 11.35 25.18
C LEU A 429 8.02 10.27 25.31
N LEU A 430 9.26 10.54 24.86
CA LEU A 430 10.41 9.66 25.06
C LEU A 430 10.77 9.53 26.55
N ASN A 431 10.77 10.64 27.30
CA ASN A 431 11.04 10.65 28.73
C ASN A 431 9.95 9.91 29.52
N PHE A 432 8.67 10.16 29.24
CA PHE A 432 7.58 9.43 29.87
C PHE A 432 7.60 7.95 29.55
N THR A 433 7.94 7.58 28.32
CA THR A 433 8.09 6.17 27.94
C THR A 433 9.24 5.50 28.67
N ARG A 434 10.36 6.18 28.88
CA ARG A 434 11.46 5.65 29.71
C ARG A 434 10.98 5.37 31.13
N LEU A 435 10.32 6.35 31.75
CA LEU A 435 9.77 6.19 33.10
C LEU A 435 8.77 5.02 33.13
N ALA A 436 7.88 4.92 32.14
CA ALA A 436 6.91 3.84 32.03
C ALA A 436 7.58 2.47 31.85
N ILE A 437 8.65 2.36 31.05
CA ILE A 437 9.41 1.12 30.88
C ILE A 437 10.02 0.69 32.21
N GLU A 438 10.71 1.59 32.93
CA GLU A 438 11.35 1.24 34.19
C GLU A 438 10.31 0.87 35.27
N VAL A 439 9.23 1.65 35.39
CA VAL A 439 8.13 1.36 36.33
C VAL A 439 7.48 0.02 36.02
N GLN A 440 7.14 -0.24 34.75
CA GLN A 440 6.51 -1.51 34.37
C GLN A 440 7.48 -2.68 34.46
N ARG A 441 8.78 -2.49 34.23
CA ARG A 441 9.81 -3.53 34.41
C ARG A 441 9.87 -3.93 35.87
N ALA A 442 9.90 -2.96 36.79
CA ALA A 442 9.85 -3.21 38.22
C ALA A 442 8.55 -3.91 38.65
N LEU A 443 7.38 -3.45 38.18
CA LEU A 443 6.08 -4.07 38.48
C LEU A 443 5.98 -5.51 37.95
N LYS A 444 6.46 -5.75 36.72
CA LYS A 444 6.45 -7.07 36.10
C LYS A 444 7.34 -8.05 36.86
N ALA A 445 8.57 -7.65 37.19
CA ALA A 445 9.50 -8.47 37.96
C ALA A 445 8.94 -8.80 39.35
N ARG A 446 8.28 -7.83 40.00
CA ARG A 446 7.74 -8.01 41.35
C ARG A 446 6.43 -8.81 41.40
N HIS A 447 5.53 -8.63 40.43
CA HIS A 447 4.14 -9.13 40.53
C HIS A 447 3.69 -10.08 39.43
N PHE A 448 4.32 -10.08 38.25
CA PHE A 448 3.83 -10.83 37.09
C PHE A 448 4.70 -12.05 36.77
N ASP A 449 6.02 -11.91 36.80
CA ASP A 449 6.95 -13.02 36.56
C ASP A 449 6.94 -14.12 37.64
N PRO A 450 6.78 -13.79 38.94
CA PRO A 450 6.68 -14.80 40.00
C PRO A 450 5.38 -15.64 39.96
N LEU A 451 4.39 -15.28 39.14
CA LEU A 451 3.14 -16.02 39.06
C LEU A 451 3.34 -17.39 38.38
N PRO A 452 2.71 -18.45 38.91
CA PRO A 452 2.75 -19.76 38.29
C PRO A 452 1.94 -19.78 36.97
N PRO A 453 2.28 -20.66 36.00
CA PRO A 453 1.71 -20.67 34.64
C PRO A 453 0.17 -20.65 34.58
N GLU A 454 -0.49 -21.39 35.47
CA GLU A 454 -1.94 -21.52 35.56
C GLU A 454 -2.58 -20.17 35.95
N ARG A 455 -1.95 -19.49 36.92
CA ARG A 455 -2.42 -18.20 37.43
C ARG A 455 -2.17 -17.07 36.44
N LEU A 456 -1.08 -17.16 35.70
CA LEU A 456 -0.74 -16.24 34.61
C LEU A 456 -1.77 -16.33 33.48
N LEU A 457 -2.14 -17.55 33.08
CA LEU A 457 -3.16 -17.80 32.06
C LEU A 457 -4.53 -17.29 32.51
N GLN A 458 -4.90 -17.50 33.78
CA GLN A 458 -6.13 -16.95 34.37
C GLN A 458 -6.17 -15.44 34.45
N LEU A 459 -5.05 -14.80 34.74
CA LEU A 459 -4.95 -13.35 34.77
C LEU A 459 -5.14 -12.78 33.36
N ALA A 460 -4.55 -13.44 32.36
CA ALA A 460 -4.61 -13.05 30.95
C ALA A 460 -5.90 -13.46 30.23
N GLY A 461 -6.81 -14.21 30.87
CA GLY A 461 -8.03 -14.79 30.28
C GLY A 461 -8.77 -13.89 29.28
N PRO A 462 -9.18 -12.66 29.65
CA PRO A 462 -9.89 -11.75 28.75
C PRO A 462 -9.09 -11.29 27.51
N ALA A 463 -7.75 -11.39 27.57
CA ALA A 463 -6.86 -10.97 26.50
C ALA A 463 -6.37 -12.13 25.61
N LEU A 464 -6.59 -13.40 26.00
CA LEU A 464 -6.02 -14.56 25.30
C LEU A 464 -6.41 -14.65 23.82
N ALA A 465 -7.61 -14.21 23.47
CA ALA A 465 -8.07 -14.18 22.07
C ALA A 465 -7.27 -13.22 21.17
N ARG A 466 -6.63 -12.19 21.76
CA ARG A 466 -5.82 -11.18 21.06
C ARG A 466 -4.32 -11.47 21.10
N ILE A 467 -3.89 -12.48 21.84
CA ILE A 467 -2.48 -12.82 22.02
C ILE A 467 -2.13 -13.95 21.05
N GLU A 468 -1.42 -13.61 19.99
CA GLU A 468 -0.83 -14.60 19.07
C GLU A 468 0.19 -15.50 19.78
N ALA A 469 0.11 -16.80 19.48
CA ALA A 469 0.98 -17.82 20.04
C ALA A 469 2.36 -17.81 19.36
N VAL A 470 3.17 -16.79 19.62
CA VAL A 470 4.55 -16.64 19.09
C VAL A 470 5.55 -16.64 20.23
N LEU A 471 6.57 -17.49 20.12
CA LEU A 471 7.62 -17.65 21.11
C LEU A 471 8.63 -16.49 21.08
N PRO A 472 9.44 -16.33 22.14
CA PRO A 472 10.54 -15.37 22.15
C PRO A 472 11.52 -15.52 20.98
N SER A 473 11.69 -16.73 20.46
CA SER A 473 12.56 -17.06 19.31
C SER A 473 11.98 -16.64 17.95
N GLY A 474 10.78 -16.04 17.91
CA GLY A 474 10.06 -15.70 16.67
C GLY A 474 9.31 -16.87 16.03
N ALA A 475 9.51 -18.11 16.53
CA ALA A 475 8.77 -19.27 16.08
C ALA A 475 7.28 -19.18 16.47
N VAL A 476 6.41 -19.53 15.53
CA VAL A 476 4.97 -19.64 15.78
C VAL A 476 4.73 -20.93 16.56
N ALA A 477 4.28 -20.83 17.80
CA ALA A 477 3.96 -21.97 18.66
C ALA A 477 2.71 -22.72 18.18
N TYR A 478 1.78 -22.02 17.52
CA TYR A 478 0.52 -22.62 17.09
C TYR A 478 -0.03 -22.00 15.80
N ARG A 479 -0.42 -22.86 14.83
CA ARG A 479 -1.03 -22.47 13.55
C ARG A 479 -2.39 -23.14 13.36
N VAL A 480 -3.28 -22.45 12.67
CA VAL A 480 -4.57 -22.94 12.17
C VAL A 480 -4.66 -22.56 10.69
N ASP A 481 -4.87 -23.53 9.81
CA ASP A 481 -4.97 -23.34 8.35
C ASP A 481 -3.81 -22.53 7.74
N GLY A 482 -2.58 -22.82 8.19
CA GLY A 482 -1.37 -22.12 7.76
C GLY A 482 -1.15 -20.73 8.37
N ARG A 483 -2.11 -20.19 9.14
CA ARG A 483 -2.04 -18.87 9.78
C ARG A 483 -1.67 -18.97 11.27
N THR A 484 -1.02 -17.94 11.81
CA THR A 484 -0.71 -17.83 13.25
C THR A 484 -2.00 -17.73 14.06
N ALA A 485 -2.17 -18.60 15.04
CA ALA A 485 -3.36 -18.62 15.89
C ALA A 485 -3.13 -17.96 17.25
N SER A 486 -4.22 -17.54 17.91
CA SER A 486 -4.18 -16.95 19.26
C SER A 486 -4.19 -18.00 20.35
N LEU A 487 -3.69 -17.66 21.54
CA LEU A 487 -3.74 -18.52 22.73
C LEU A 487 -5.19 -18.85 23.12
N GLY A 488 -6.13 -17.91 22.92
CA GLY A 488 -7.56 -18.16 23.14
C GLY A 488 -8.13 -19.23 22.20
N GLY A 489 -7.81 -19.12 20.90
CA GLY A 489 -8.20 -20.12 19.91
C GLY A 489 -7.52 -21.49 20.11
N GLN A 490 -6.40 -21.54 20.84
CA GLN A 490 -5.76 -22.78 21.25
C GLN A 490 -6.46 -23.43 22.46
N VAL A 491 -6.93 -22.63 23.43
CA VAL A 491 -7.72 -23.13 24.57
C VAL A 491 -9.01 -23.80 24.08
N GLU A 492 -9.74 -23.16 23.16
CA GLU A 492 -10.97 -23.70 22.56
C GLU A 492 -10.78 -25.03 21.81
N ARG A 493 -9.56 -25.31 21.35
CA ARG A 493 -9.21 -26.52 20.59
C ARG A 493 -8.46 -27.56 21.42
N SER A 494 -8.35 -27.34 22.72
CA SER A 494 -7.69 -28.23 23.69
C SER A 494 -8.70 -28.85 24.66
N SER A 495 -8.27 -29.84 25.44
CA SER A 495 -9.10 -30.44 26.50
C SER A 495 -9.14 -29.60 27.78
N LEU A 496 -8.48 -28.42 27.80
CA LEU A 496 -8.52 -27.50 28.94
C LEU A 496 -9.92 -26.88 29.06
N PRO A 497 -10.65 -27.05 30.18
CA PRO A 497 -11.97 -26.45 30.33
C PRO A 497 -11.89 -24.93 30.21
N ALA A 498 -12.73 -24.31 29.36
CA ALA A 498 -12.76 -22.85 29.21
C ALA A 498 -13.03 -22.12 30.54
N ALA A 499 -13.72 -22.77 31.48
CA ALA A 499 -13.93 -22.28 32.85
C ALA A 499 -12.61 -22.06 33.62
N MET A 500 -11.50 -22.70 33.23
CA MET A 500 -10.18 -22.52 33.85
C MET A 500 -9.61 -21.12 33.64
N VAL A 501 -9.99 -20.43 32.56
CA VAL A 501 -9.56 -19.06 32.26
C VAL A 501 -10.64 -18.01 32.58
N ASP A 502 -11.79 -18.45 33.11
CA ASP A 502 -12.91 -17.59 33.44
C ASP A 502 -12.67 -16.78 34.73
N GLY A 503 -13.00 -15.50 34.69
CA GLY A 503 -13.00 -14.61 35.86
C GLY A 503 -13.97 -15.06 36.97
N ALA A 504 -15.02 -15.82 36.66
CA ALA A 504 -15.93 -16.39 37.66
C ALA A 504 -15.21 -17.40 38.57
N LEU A 505 -14.43 -18.32 38.00
CA LEU A 505 -13.63 -19.29 38.76
C LEU A 505 -12.53 -18.58 39.56
N ARG A 506 -11.85 -17.59 38.96
CA ARG A 506 -10.83 -16.78 39.63
C ARG A 506 -11.37 -16.05 40.87
N ARG A 507 -12.56 -15.44 40.76
CA ARG A 507 -13.26 -14.79 41.88
C ARG A 507 -13.74 -15.82 42.91
N GLY A 508 -14.20 -16.97 42.43
CA GLY A 508 -14.66 -18.08 43.25
C GLY A 508 -13.59 -18.64 44.16
N LEU A 509 -12.36 -18.75 43.66
CA LEU A 509 -11.15 -19.24 44.35
C LEU A 509 -10.33 -18.14 45.04
N SER A 510 -10.84 -16.90 45.11
CA SER A 510 -10.12 -15.81 45.77
C SER A 510 -10.02 -16.06 47.29
N PRO A 511 -8.81 -15.96 47.88
CA PRO A 511 -8.64 -16.10 49.34
C PRO A 511 -9.35 -14.98 50.12
N GLN A 512 -9.75 -13.89 49.45
CA GLN A 512 -10.53 -12.80 50.05
C GLN A 512 -12.02 -13.13 50.16
N ARG A 513 -12.52 -14.21 49.53
CA ARG A 513 -13.94 -14.53 49.49
C ARG A 513 -14.41 -15.05 50.85
N ARG A 514 -15.41 -14.37 51.44
CA ARG A 514 -15.94 -14.68 52.78
C ARG A 514 -16.38 -16.14 52.94
N THR A 515 -17.00 -16.73 51.91
CA THR A 515 -17.47 -18.11 51.94
C THR A 515 -16.33 -19.13 52.01
N LEU A 516 -15.22 -18.91 51.30
CA LEU A 516 -14.03 -19.76 51.37
C LEU A 516 -13.29 -19.60 52.69
N ARG A 517 -13.18 -18.37 53.21
CA ARG A 517 -12.58 -18.12 54.54
C ARG A 517 -13.39 -18.79 55.65
N LEU A 518 -14.71 -18.70 55.59
CA LEU A 518 -15.61 -19.39 56.53
C LEU A 518 -15.54 -20.91 56.40
N ALA A 519 -15.45 -21.44 55.18
CA ALA A 519 -15.28 -22.87 54.94
C ALA A 519 -13.92 -23.38 55.47
N ALA A 520 -12.84 -22.62 55.27
CA ALA A 520 -11.52 -22.96 55.81
C ALA A 520 -11.50 -22.91 57.35
N MET A 521 -12.08 -21.86 57.94
CA MET A 521 -12.22 -21.74 59.40
C MET A 521 -13.04 -22.90 60.00
N ARG A 522 -14.13 -23.32 59.34
CA ARG A 522 -14.96 -24.46 59.78
C ARG A 522 -14.28 -25.82 59.55
N GLY A 523 -13.44 -25.93 58.52
CA GLY A 523 -12.71 -27.15 58.18
C GLY A 523 -11.38 -27.32 58.91
N GLY A 524 -11.03 -26.44 59.86
CA GLY A 524 -9.75 -26.51 60.59
C GLY A 524 -8.52 -26.14 59.76
N VAL A 525 -8.70 -25.56 58.57
CA VAL A 525 -7.63 -25.17 57.67
C VAL A 525 -7.32 -23.68 57.88
N GLY A 526 -6.06 -23.36 58.21
CA GLY A 526 -5.63 -21.98 58.43
C GLY A 526 -5.90 -21.08 57.21
N VAL A 527 -6.47 -19.89 57.42
CA VAL A 527 -6.77 -18.92 56.33
C VAL A 527 -5.52 -18.58 55.51
N GLN A 528 -4.33 -18.66 56.12
CA GLN A 528 -3.04 -18.43 55.45
C GLN A 528 -2.67 -19.49 54.39
N THR A 529 -3.26 -20.70 54.43
CA THR A 529 -2.96 -21.78 53.47
C THR A 529 -3.91 -21.77 52.25
N LEU A 530 -4.95 -20.94 52.26
CA LEU A 530 -5.91 -20.80 51.16
C LEU A 530 -5.27 -20.47 49.81
N PRO A 531 -4.27 -19.57 49.70
CA PRO A 531 -3.59 -19.32 48.42
C PRO A 531 -2.89 -20.56 47.87
N ALA A 532 -2.24 -21.35 48.73
CA ALA A 532 -1.53 -22.56 48.33
C ALA A 532 -2.52 -23.67 47.89
N LEU A 533 -3.65 -23.80 48.57
CA LEU A 533 -4.71 -24.74 48.20
C LEU A 533 -5.39 -24.36 46.88
N ALA A 534 -5.63 -23.07 46.64
CA ALA A 534 -6.16 -22.59 45.38
C ALA A 534 -5.18 -22.87 44.22
N THR A 535 -3.89 -22.61 44.41
CA THR A 535 -2.86 -22.93 43.41
C THR A 535 -2.77 -24.44 43.16
N ARG A 536 -2.80 -25.27 44.21
CA ARG A 536 -2.80 -26.74 44.08
C ARG A 536 -4.03 -27.24 43.33
N TYR A 537 -5.21 -26.71 43.63
CA TYR A 537 -6.46 -27.04 42.94
C TYR A 537 -6.37 -26.72 41.44
N LEU A 538 -5.84 -25.55 41.08
CA LEU A 538 -5.62 -25.15 39.69
C LEU A 538 -4.60 -26.04 39.00
N GLY A 539 -3.50 -26.41 39.68
CA GLY A 539 -2.53 -27.38 39.17
C GLY A 539 -3.16 -28.74 38.90
N THR A 540 -3.96 -29.28 39.83
CA THR A 540 -4.65 -30.56 39.62
C THR A 540 -5.67 -30.52 38.49
N MET A 541 -6.38 -29.41 38.29
CA MET A 541 -7.34 -29.26 37.19
C MET A 541 -6.63 -29.10 35.83
N ALA A 542 -5.47 -28.43 35.80
CA ALA A 542 -4.62 -28.32 34.63
C ALA A 542 -3.91 -29.63 34.29
N GLU A 543 -3.57 -30.47 35.26
CA GLU A 543 -3.01 -31.81 35.04
C GLU A 543 -4.07 -32.85 34.66
N ALA A 544 -5.33 -32.63 35.03
CA ALA A 544 -6.43 -33.52 34.68
C ALA A 544 -6.56 -33.69 33.16
N THR A 545 -6.26 -32.65 32.37
CA THR A 545 -6.28 -32.69 30.89
C THR A 545 -5.30 -33.69 30.29
N ARG A 546 -4.32 -34.16 31.08
CA ARG A 546 -3.32 -35.17 30.69
C ARG A 546 -3.66 -36.57 31.19
N LYS A 547 -4.73 -36.75 31.96
CA LYS A 547 -5.16 -38.03 32.53
C LYS A 547 -6.43 -38.51 31.82
N PRO A 548 -6.33 -39.46 30.86
CA PRO A 548 -7.49 -39.97 30.13
C PRO A 548 -8.56 -40.58 31.03
N ALA A 549 -8.18 -41.08 32.22
CA ALA A 549 -9.11 -41.65 33.19
C ALA A 549 -9.85 -40.61 34.04
N ALA A 550 -9.34 -39.37 34.14
CA ALA A 550 -9.98 -38.30 34.93
C ALA A 550 -11.22 -37.72 34.21
N PHE A 551 -11.28 -37.91 32.90
CA PHE A 551 -12.46 -37.69 32.08
C PHE A 551 -12.89 -39.06 31.57
N GLU A 552 -13.85 -39.75 32.20
CA GLU A 552 -14.45 -40.94 31.59
C GLU A 552 -15.20 -40.53 30.31
N VAL A 553 -14.47 -40.35 29.20
CA VAL A 553 -15.03 -40.01 27.89
C VAL A 553 -15.79 -41.21 27.30
N ASN A 554 -15.70 -42.40 27.91
CA ASN A 554 -16.61 -43.51 27.62
C ASN A 554 -18.02 -43.33 28.23
N ALA A 555 -18.26 -42.25 28.99
CA ALA A 555 -19.60 -41.75 29.29
C ALA A 555 -20.10 -40.75 28.23
N PHE A 556 -19.37 -40.57 27.12
CA PHE A 556 -19.89 -39.96 25.91
C PHE A 556 -20.85 -40.96 25.26
N LEU A 557 -22.14 -40.83 25.55
CA LEU A 557 -23.21 -41.44 24.75
C LEU A 557 -23.14 -40.79 23.37
N ALA A 558 -22.37 -41.36 22.45
CA ALA A 558 -22.48 -41.02 21.04
C ALA A 558 -23.93 -41.26 20.60
N ASP A 559 -24.67 -40.19 20.40
CA ASP A 559 -26.01 -40.13 19.79
C ASP A 559 -26.98 -41.29 20.04
N GLY A 560 -27.16 -41.67 21.31
CA GLY A 560 -28.21 -42.63 21.71
C GLY A 560 -27.91 -44.09 21.38
N VAL A 561 -28.70 -44.97 21.98
CA VAL A 561 -28.45 -46.43 22.11
C VAL A 561 -28.47 -47.20 20.77
N ALA A 562 -28.66 -46.55 19.61
CA ALA A 562 -28.92 -47.24 18.33
C ALA A 562 -28.18 -46.68 17.09
N GLY A 563 -27.17 -45.82 17.25
CA GLY A 563 -26.33 -45.36 16.14
C GLY A 563 -25.62 -44.03 16.38
N THR A 564 -24.65 -43.69 15.54
CA THR A 564 -23.87 -42.44 15.63
C THR A 564 -24.28 -41.47 14.52
N ARG A 565 -24.79 -40.26 14.85
CA ARG A 565 -25.14 -39.24 13.85
C ARG A 565 -23.92 -38.56 13.23
N LEU A 566 -22.73 -38.87 13.74
CA LEU A 566 -21.46 -38.32 13.29
C LEU A 566 -21.18 -38.61 11.80
N PHE A 567 -21.72 -39.70 11.25
CA PHE A 567 -21.54 -40.09 9.84
C PHE A 567 -22.80 -39.83 8.98
N ASP A 568 -23.89 -39.32 9.55
CA ASP A 568 -25.13 -39.07 8.82
C ASP A 568 -24.94 -37.95 7.78
N GLY A 569 -25.31 -38.23 6.53
CA GLY A 569 -25.20 -37.30 5.40
C GLY A 569 -23.77 -37.14 4.84
N VAL A 570 -22.79 -37.92 5.32
CA VAL A 570 -21.44 -37.94 4.76
C VAL A 570 -21.40 -38.90 3.56
N ALA A 571 -21.12 -38.39 2.36
CA ALA A 571 -20.97 -39.22 1.17
C ALA A 571 -19.67 -40.05 1.27
N LEU A 572 -19.82 -41.37 1.38
CA LEU A 572 -18.67 -42.27 1.48
C LEU A 572 -18.20 -42.70 0.08
N PRO A 573 -16.91 -42.55 -0.25
CA PRO A 573 -16.35 -43.06 -1.50
C PRO A 573 -16.52 -44.58 -1.64
N ALA A 574 -16.59 -45.07 -2.88
CA ALA A 574 -16.74 -46.50 -3.17
C ALA A 574 -15.50 -47.33 -2.83
N ALA A 575 -14.30 -46.75 -2.94
CA ALA A 575 -13.05 -47.42 -2.58
C ALA A 575 -12.86 -47.46 -1.05
N ASP A 576 -12.56 -48.65 -0.50
CA ASP A 576 -12.53 -48.91 0.96
C ASP A 576 -11.34 -48.27 1.69
N ASP A 577 -10.26 -47.97 0.99
CA ASP A 577 -9.03 -47.33 1.46
C ASP A 577 -9.07 -45.80 1.39
N ALA A 578 -10.01 -45.23 0.62
CA ALA A 578 -10.17 -43.79 0.49
C ALA A 578 -10.42 -43.14 1.85
N ARG A 579 -9.66 -42.08 2.17
CA ARG A 579 -9.77 -41.39 3.46
C ARG A 579 -10.95 -40.40 3.46
N VAL A 580 -11.73 -40.43 4.52
CA VAL A 580 -12.89 -39.56 4.73
C VAL A 580 -12.50 -38.43 5.69
N GLU A 581 -12.56 -37.18 5.23
CA GLU A 581 -12.25 -36.02 6.08
C GLU A 581 -13.43 -35.68 6.98
N LEU A 582 -13.20 -35.74 8.30
CA LEU A 582 -14.21 -35.46 9.33
C LEU A 582 -13.82 -34.26 10.22
N GLY A 583 -12.89 -33.43 9.75
CA GLY A 583 -12.35 -32.27 10.48
C GLY A 583 -13.40 -31.26 10.90
N ALA A 584 -14.37 -30.97 10.02
CA ALA A 584 -15.50 -30.08 10.31
C ALA A 584 -16.48 -30.65 11.35
N ARG A 585 -16.45 -31.97 11.60
CA ARG A 585 -17.27 -32.67 12.59
C ARG A 585 -16.49 -32.98 13.89
N GLY A 586 -15.29 -32.42 14.03
CA GLY A 586 -14.50 -32.46 15.28
C GLY A 586 -13.48 -33.61 15.38
N LEU A 587 -13.35 -34.45 14.34
CA LEU A 587 -12.34 -35.53 14.31
C LEU A 587 -11.15 -35.15 13.42
N ARG A 588 -9.95 -35.16 14.00
CA ARG A 588 -8.69 -34.83 13.30
C ARG A 588 -8.04 -36.02 12.58
N VAL A 589 -8.59 -37.22 12.73
CA VAL A 589 -8.13 -38.42 12.02
C VAL A 589 -9.10 -38.65 10.87
N ALA A 590 -8.57 -38.87 9.66
CA ALA A 590 -9.36 -39.25 8.49
C ALA A 590 -9.42 -40.78 8.39
N PRO A 591 -10.49 -41.45 8.88
CA PRO A 591 -10.64 -42.89 8.73
C PRO A 591 -10.85 -43.28 7.27
N THR A 592 -10.58 -44.54 6.91
CA THR A 592 -10.88 -45.04 5.57
C THR A 592 -12.37 -45.33 5.41
N ALA A 593 -12.90 -45.17 4.20
CA ALA A 593 -14.31 -45.34 3.89
C ALA A 593 -14.83 -46.74 4.24
N GLY A 594 -14.00 -47.78 4.06
CA GLY A 594 -14.30 -49.16 4.46
C GLY A 594 -14.46 -49.33 5.97
N ARG A 595 -13.64 -48.65 6.77
CA ARG A 595 -13.78 -48.64 8.25
C ARG A 595 -15.06 -47.95 8.69
N VAL A 596 -15.44 -46.86 8.03
CA VAL A 596 -16.69 -46.16 8.32
C VAL A 596 -17.90 -47.01 7.94
N ARG A 597 -17.87 -47.69 6.78
CA ARG A 597 -18.92 -48.65 6.38
C ARG A 597 -19.05 -49.83 7.34
N ALA A 598 -17.93 -50.40 7.80
CA ALA A 598 -17.93 -51.48 8.79
C ALA A 598 -18.57 -51.05 10.12
N ALA A 599 -18.27 -49.82 10.58
CA ALA A 599 -18.86 -49.27 11.80
C ALA A 599 -20.39 -49.05 11.67
N LEU A 600 -20.86 -48.55 10.52
CA LEU A 600 -22.29 -48.39 10.24
C LEU A 600 -23.02 -49.74 10.16
N ALA A 601 -22.41 -50.75 9.53
CA ALA A 601 -22.97 -52.10 9.44
C ALA A 601 -23.06 -52.80 10.81
N ALA A 602 -22.02 -52.67 11.65
CA ALA A 602 -22.03 -53.20 13.01
C ALA A 602 -23.11 -52.55 13.89
N GLY A 603 -23.31 -51.23 13.76
CA GLY A 603 -24.38 -50.51 14.45
C GLY A 603 -25.78 -50.97 14.01
N ALA A 604 -25.99 -51.20 12.72
CA ALA A 604 -27.25 -51.74 12.20
C ALA A 604 -27.54 -53.17 12.70
N ALA A 605 -26.52 -54.03 12.76
CA ALA A 605 -26.65 -55.39 13.28
C ALA A 605 -27.04 -55.41 14.77
N ALA A 606 -26.43 -54.56 15.60
CA ALA A 606 -26.78 -54.44 17.01
C ALA A 606 -28.24 -53.98 17.19
N ARG A 607 -28.71 -53.04 16.35
CA ARG A 607 -30.09 -52.55 16.37
C ARG A 607 -31.10 -53.65 16.04
N ALA A 608 -30.80 -54.49 15.05
CA ALA A 608 -31.63 -55.63 14.66
C ALA A 608 -31.70 -56.74 15.74
N VAL A 609 -30.71 -56.83 16.63
CA VAL A 609 -30.75 -57.76 17.78
C VAL A 609 -31.67 -57.22 18.88
N VAL A 610 -31.61 -55.91 19.16
CA VAL A 610 -32.47 -55.25 20.16
C VAL A 610 -33.94 -55.27 19.74
N GLU A 611 -34.22 -55.02 18.46
CA GLU A 611 -35.59 -55.03 17.91
C GLU A 611 -36.22 -56.44 17.92
N ARG A 612 -35.43 -57.51 17.72
CA ARG A 612 -35.91 -58.91 17.83
C ARG A 612 -36.27 -59.33 19.26
N GLY A 613 -35.74 -58.67 20.28
CA GLY A 613 -36.01 -58.97 21.69
C GLY A 613 -37.32 -58.39 22.23
N GLY A 614 -38.12 -57.69 21.43
CA GLY A 614 -39.40 -57.11 21.85
C GLY A 614 -39.31 -55.95 22.84
N VAL A 615 -38.11 -55.45 23.12
CA VAL A 615 -37.90 -54.31 24.04
C VAL A 615 -37.94 -53.01 23.24
N PRO A 616 -38.90 -52.10 23.49
CA PRO A 616 -38.92 -50.79 22.83
C PRO A 616 -37.66 -50.01 23.20
N LEU A 617 -37.01 -49.40 22.20
CA LEU A 617 -35.76 -48.64 22.37
C LEU A 617 -35.91 -47.61 23.51
N PRO A 618 -35.15 -47.72 24.62
CA PRO A 618 -35.25 -46.75 25.71
C PRO A 618 -34.73 -45.39 25.24
N ARG A 619 -35.66 -44.46 24.98
CA ARG A 619 -35.32 -43.05 24.75
C ARG A 619 -34.98 -42.42 26.09
N VAL A 620 -33.70 -42.14 26.32
CA VAL A 620 -33.24 -41.31 27.45
C VAL A 620 -33.88 -39.92 27.30
N ARG A 621 -34.88 -39.61 28.13
CA ARG A 621 -35.49 -38.27 28.15
C ARG A 621 -34.62 -37.35 29.00
N ALA A 622 -34.39 -36.12 28.53
CA ALA A 622 -33.66 -35.10 29.27
C ALA A 622 -34.39 -34.82 30.60
N GLY A 623 -33.81 -35.24 31.74
CA GLY A 623 -34.42 -35.07 33.07
C GLY A 623 -34.43 -36.31 33.98
N GLN A 624 -34.11 -37.50 33.46
CA GLN A 624 -34.12 -38.77 34.22
C GLN A 624 -33.27 -38.77 35.52
N SER A 625 -32.38 -37.80 35.73
CA SER A 625 -31.65 -37.63 36.98
C SER A 625 -32.50 -37.09 38.15
N ARG A 626 -33.80 -36.82 37.96
CA ARG A 626 -34.67 -36.19 38.96
C ARG A 626 -35.90 -37.00 39.37
N GLY A 627 -36.05 -38.26 38.98
CA GLY A 627 -37.10 -39.20 39.47
C GLY A 627 -37.60 -40.18 38.40
N VAL A 628 -38.26 -41.27 38.82
CA VAL A 628 -38.83 -42.31 37.94
C VAL A 628 -40.35 -42.13 37.84
N PHE A 629 -40.87 -42.11 36.61
CA PHE A 629 -42.31 -42.20 36.32
C PHE A 629 -42.71 -43.67 36.19
N THR A 630 -43.88 -44.01 36.72
CA THR A 630 -44.46 -45.37 36.68
C THR A 630 -45.69 -45.39 35.79
N ASP A 631 -46.16 -46.60 35.44
CA ASP A 631 -47.35 -46.81 34.62
C ASP A 631 -48.60 -46.12 35.20
N VAL A 632 -48.70 -46.03 36.53
CA VAL A 632 -49.77 -45.28 37.23
C VAL A 632 -49.87 -43.82 36.79
N HIS A 633 -48.73 -43.16 36.50
CA HIS A 633 -48.76 -41.78 36.00
C HIS A 633 -49.35 -41.70 34.59
N VAL A 634 -49.06 -42.70 33.76
CA VAL A 634 -49.54 -42.80 32.39
C VAL A 634 -51.04 -43.12 32.38
N GLU A 635 -51.46 -44.09 33.19
CA GLU A 635 -52.86 -44.52 33.31
C GLU A 635 -53.76 -43.41 33.85
N ARG A 636 -53.37 -42.72 34.92
CA ARG A 636 -54.16 -41.62 35.50
C ARG A 636 -54.23 -40.42 34.57
N PHE A 637 -53.16 -40.12 33.85
CA PHE A 637 -53.19 -39.09 32.83
C PHE A 637 -54.09 -39.50 31.65
N ALA A 638 -54.03 -40.76 31.22
CA ALA A 638 -54.92 -41.26 30.18
C ALA A 638 -56.40 -41.16 30.60
N ALA A 639 -56.71 -41.46 31.87
CA ALA A 639 -58.05 -41.27 32.42
C ALA A 639 -58.49 -39.80 32.41
N LEU A 640 -57.60 -38.87 32.77
CA LEU A 640 -57.87 -37.43 32.68
C LEU A 640 -58.07 -36.96 31.24
N ALA A 641 -57.22 -37.41 30.32
CA ALA A 641 -57.27 -37.05 28.90
C ALA A 641 -58.50 -37.64 28.20
N GLY A 642 -58.94 -38.84 28.58
CA GLY A 642 -60.16 -39.44 28.05
C GLY A 642 -61.44 -38.71 28.47
N ALA A 643 -61.43 -38.02 29.61
CA ALA A 643 -62.58 -37.31 30.15
C ALA A 643 -62.59 -35.79 29.85
N ALA A 644 -61.47 -35.22 29.37
CA ALA A 644 -61.35 -33.80 29.01
C ALA A 644 -61.00 -33.64 27.52
N SER A 645 -61.91 -33.01 26.76
CA SER A 645 -61.85 -32.92 25.28
C SER A 645 -60.61 -32.22 24.70
N GLY A 646 -59.87 -31.44 25.49
CA GLY A 646 -58.71 -30.66 25.04
C GLY A 646 -57.33 -31.28 25.31
N LEU A 647 -57.24 -32.51 25.82
CA LEU A 647 -55.99 -33.17 26.20
C LEU A 647 -55.74 -34.44 25.40
N GLY A 648 -54.52 -34.64 24.91
CA GLY A 648 -54.13 -35.86 24.19
C GLY A 648 -52.92 -36.58 24.79
N PRO A 649 -52.57 -37.78 24.29
CA PRO A 649 -51.41 -38.56 24.77
C PRO A 649 -50.08 -37.79 24.67
N ALA A 650 -49.96 -36.88 23.69
CA ALA A 650 -48.77 -36.05 23.51
C ALA A 650 -48.56 -35.05 24.68
N ASP A 651 -49.61 -34.70 25.41
CA ASP A 651 -49.55 -33.74 26.53
C ASP A 651 -49.00 -34.37 27.81
N LEU A 652 -48.85 -35.70 27.85
CA LEU A 652 -48.25 -36.43 28.98
C LEU A 652 -46.83 -35.90 29.30
N GLY A 653 -46.05 -35.51 28.28
CA GLY A 653 -44.72 -34.94 28.47
C GLY A 653 -44.74 -33.61 29.22
N PHE A 654 -45.75 -32.76 28.93
CA PHE A 654 -45.93 -31.48 29.61
C PHE A 654 -46.37 -31.69 31.07
N VAL A 655 -47.35 -32.58 31.31
CA VAL A 655 -47.80 -32.92 32.66
C VAL A 655 -46.68 -33.54 33.49
N ALA A 656 -45.90 -34.46 32.91
CA ALA A 656 -44.76 -35.08 33.58
C ALA A 656 -43.72 -34.03 34.01
N ALA A 657 -43.38 -33.08 33.14
CA ALA A 657 -42.45 -32.00 33.49
C ALA A 657 -42.95 -31.16 34.68
N GLN A 658 -44.26 -30.90 34.77
CA GLN A 658 -44.84 -30.17 35.90
C GLN A 658 -44.87 -31.01 37.18
N VAL A 659 -45.17 -32.31 37.09
CA VAL A 659 -45.11 -33.23 38.25
C VAL A 659 -43.69 -33.29 38.82
N GLU A 660 -42.65 -33.32 37.98
CA GLU A 660 -41.25 -33.26 38.43
C GLU A 660 -40.90 -31.94 39.12
N ALA A 661 -41.36 -30.82 38.55
CA ALA A 661 -41.07 -29.48 39.06
C ALA A 661 -41.75 -29.19 40.41
N LEU A 662 -43.00 -29.65 40.57
CA LEU A 662 -43.83 -29.41 41.75
C LEU A 662 -43.60 -30.45 42.85
N GLY A 663 -43.15 -31.67 42.52
CA GLY A 663 -42.85 -32.74 43.47
C GLY A 663 -41.59 -32.47 44.31
N ARG A 664 -41.66 -31.54 45.27
CA ARG A 664 -40.58 -31.23 46.23
C ARG A 664 -40.74 -32.02 47.53
N ARG A 665 -39.70 -32.00 48.38
CA ARG A 665 -39.68 -32.70 49.68
C ARG A 665 -40.82 -32.17 50.56
N GLY A 666 -41.76 -33.04 50.95
CA GLY A 666 -42.92 -32.70 51.78
C GLY A 666 -44.28 -32.66 51.05
N VAL A 667 -44.29 -32.76 49.71
CA VAL A 667 -45.52 -32.95 48.91
C VAL A 667 -45.80 -34.45 48.80
N GLU A 668 -47.04 -34.86 49.09
CA GLU A 668 -47.41 -36.28 49.14
C GLU A 668 -48.25 -36.72 47.92
N GLY A 669 -48.89 -35.77 47.24
CA GLY A 669 -49.51 -35.97 45.93
C GLY A 669 -49.84 -34.65 45.25
N LEU A 670 -50.29 -34.73 44.00
CA LEU A 670 -50.66 -33.58 43.18
C LEU A 670 -52.07 -33.78 42.65
N LEU A 671 -52.96 -32.81 42.92
CA LEU A 671 -54.27 -32.74 42.27
C LEU A 671 -54.11 -32.02 40.94
N VAL A 672 -54.56 -32.66 39.86
CA VAL A 672 -54.60 -32.09 38.52
C VAL A 672 -56.05 -31.95 38.10
N GLU A 673 -56.47 -30.73 37.82
CA GLU A 673 -57.82 -30.39 37.39
C GLU A 673 -57.78 -29.89 35.94
N ALA A 674 -58.63 -30.46 35.09
CA ALA A 674 -58.84 -30.07 33.70
C ALA A 674 -60.30 -29.63 33.50
N GLN A 675 -60.53 -28.56 32.74
CA GLN A 675 -61.90 -28.19 32.35
C GLN A 675 -62.45 -29.21 31.33
N THR A 676 -63.73 -29.58 31.45
CA THR A 676 -64.37 -30.56 30.54
C THR A 676 -64.39 -30.06 29.08
N GLN A 677 -64.54 -28.75 28.90
CA GLN A 677 -64.36 -28.05 27.62
C GLN A 677 -63.17 -27.07 27.72
N GLY A 678 -62.13 -27.32 26.94
CA GLY A 678 -60.91 -26.51 26.88
C GLY A 678 -59.62 -27.25 27.29
N SER A 679 -58.48 -26.59 27.18
CA SER A 679 -57.14 -27.14 27.47
C SER A 679 -56.47 -26.53 28.70
N ALA A 680 -57.27 -25.89 29.58
CA ALA A 680 -56.75 -25.28 30.79
C ALA A 680 -56.52 -26.34 31.89
N LEU A 681 -55.31 -26.35 32.46
CA LEU A 681 -54.90 -27.26 33.53
C LEU A 681 -54.55 -26.48 34.78
N GLN A 682 -54.99 -26.99 35.93
CA GLN A 682 -54.63 -26.47 37.24
C GLN A 682 -53.96 -27.55 38.08
N PHE A 683 -52.84 -27.21 38.70
CA PHE A 683 -52.06 -28.10 39.56
C PHE A 683 -52.10 -27.62 41.01
N SER A 684 -52.30 -28.53 41.96
CA SER A 684 -52.26 -28.21 43.39
C SER A 684 -51.57 -29.31 44.19
N ALA A 685 -50.73 -28.91 45.14
CA ALA A 685 -50.00 -29.85 45.99
C ALA A 685 -50.89 -30.30 47.16
N LEU A 686 -51.00 -31.62 47.34
CA LEU A 686 -51.76 -32.25 48.40
C LEU A 686 -50.85 -32.81 49.48
N ARG A 687 -51.38 -32.81 50.70
CA ARG A 687 -50.77 -33.42 51.88
C ARG A 687 -51.82 -34.08 52.75
N ILE A 688 -51.49 -35.25 53.30
CA ILE A 688 -52.33 -35.96 54.26
C ILE A 688 -51.70 -35.83 55.65
N ASP A 689 -52.48 -35.34 56.61
CA ASP A 689 -52.04 -35.35 58.00
C ASP A 689 -52.22 -36.76 58.60
N ALA A 690 -51.10 -37.44 58.84
CA ALA A 690 -51.08 -38.81 59.34
C ALA A 690 -51.73 -38.99 60.73
N ARG A 691 -51.92 -37.91 61.51
CA ARG A 691 -52.57 -37.98 62.82
C ARG A 691 -54.10 -37.91 62.72
N SER A 692 -54.60 -37.01 61.88
CA SER A 692 -56.04 -36.73 61.72
C SER A 692 -56.68 -37.45 60.53
N GLY A 693 -55.89 -37.98 59.60
CA GLY A 693 -56.37 -38.52 58.33
C GLY A 693 -56.89 -37.47 57.34
N SER A 694 -56.81 -36.17 57.69
CA SER A 694 -57.33 -35.10 56.84
C SER A 694 -56.44 -34.85 55.62
N VAL A 695 -57.06 -34.80 54.43
CA VAL A 695 -56.43 -34.46 53.16
C VAL A 695 -56.59 -32.96 52.95
N ARG A 696 -55.46 -32.25 52.85
CA ARG A 696 -55.44 -30.80 52.72
C ARG A 696 -54.64 -30.36 51.51
N VAL A 697 -55.04 -29.22 50.97
CA VAL A 697 -54.24 -28.48 50.00
C VAL A 697 -53.10 -27.82 50.74
N ASP A 698 -51.88 -28.27 50.51
CA ASP A 698 -50.70 -27.67 51.14
C ASP A 698 -50.47 -26.28 50.52
N ARG A 699 -50.46 -26.21 49.18
CA ARG A 699 -50.34 -24.96 48.42
C ARG A 699 -51.09 -25.03 47.08
N PRO A 700 -52.02 -24.10 46.81
CA PRO A 700 -52.70 -23.99 45.52
C PRO A 700 -51.85 -23.16 44.54
N LEU A 701 -51.24 -23.75 43.49
CA LEU A 701 -50.33 -23.00 42.61
C LEU A 701 -50.13 -23.60 41.20
N LEU A 702 -50.33 -22.71 40.22
CA LEU A 702 -50.16 -22.78 38.76
C LEU A 702 -51.39 -23.23 37.98
N ARG A 703 -51.99 -22.25 37.29
CA ARG A 703 -52.96 -22.46 36.23
C ARG A 703 -52.26 -22.24 34.89
N PHE A 704 -52.54 -23.13 33.97
CA PHE A 704 -52.08 -23.07 32.60
C PHE A 704 -53.29 -22.96 31.69
N VAL A 705 -53.29 -21.99 30.80
CA VAL A 705 -54.26 -21.90 29.70
C VAL A 705 -53.52 -22.39 28.46
N GLY A 706 -53.74 -23.66 28.08
CA GLY A 706 -52.96 -24.35 27.06
C GLY A 706 -51.50 -24.63 27.49
N ARG A 707 -50.60 -24.75 26.50
CA ARG A 707 -49.17 -25.08 26.71
C ARG A 707 -48.28 -23.85 26.97
N GLY A 708 -48.88 -22.73 27.39
CA GLY A 708 -48.21 -21.45 27.64
C GLY A 708 -47.45 -21.39 28.97
N ALA A 709 -46.86 -20.23 29.27
CA ALA A 709 -46.16 -20.00 30.53
C ALA A 709 -47.11 -20.09 31.75
N PRO A 710 -46.63 -20.59 32.90
CA PRO A 710 -47.46 -20.73 34.11
C PRO A 710 -48.01 -19.37 34.56
N GLN A 711 -49.32 -19.28 34.76
CA GLN A 711 -49.93 -18.15 35.45
C GLN A 711 -50.10 -18.49 36.94
N PRO A 712 -49.40 -17.81 37.86
CA PRO A 712 -49.65 -17.98 39.29
C PRO A 712 -51.05 -17.44 39.62
N ALA A 713 -51.82 -18.19 40.41
CA ALA A 713 -53.10 -17.68 40.92
C ALA A 713 -52.85 -16.43 41.79
N GLY A 714 -53.75 -15.44 41.76
CA GLY A 714 -53.59 -14.22 42.56
C GLY A 714 -53.41 -14.51 44.07
N ALA A 715 -52.63 -13.67 44.77
CA ALA A 715 -52.24 -13.91 46.16
C ALA A 715 -53.42 -14.05 47.16
N ALA A 716 -54.60 -13.52 46.82
CA ALA A 716 -55.82 -13.71 47.59
C ALA A 716 -56.41 -15.12 47.45
N VAL A 717 -56.47 -15.64 46.21
CA VAL A 717 -56.93 -17.01 45.91
C VAL A 717 -55.97 -18.04 46.52
N GLN A 718 -54.66 -17.77 46.48
CA GLN A 718 -53.67 -18.67 47.07
C GLN A 718 -53.79 -18.79 48.59
N ARG A 719 -54.08 -17.67 49.27
CA ARG A 719 -54.32 -17.67 50.72
C ARG A 719 -55.63 -18.35 51.10
N ALA A 720 -56.68 -18.22 50.29
CA ALA A 720 -57.97 -18.85 50.54
C ALA A 720 -57.94 -20.38 50.39
N ALA A 721 -57.15 -20.91 49.45
CA ALA A 721 -57.10 -22.35 49.19
C ALA A 721 -55.95 -23.09 49.91
N SER A 722 -54.91 -22.41 50.42
CA SER A 722 -53.86 -23.06 51.22
C SER A 722 -54.40 -23.44 52.60
N GLY A 723 -54.26 -24.70 52.99
CA GLY A 723 -54.81 -25.27 54.22
C GLY A 723 -56.27 -25.77 54.09
N LEU A 724 -56.90 -25.61 52.92
CA LEU A 724 -58.26 -26.09 52.67
C LEU A 724 -58.33 -27.63 52.83
N ALA A 725 -59.23 -28.10 53.70
CA ALA A 725 -59.50 -29.53 53.85
C ALA A 725 -60.43 -30.01 52.73
N LEU A 726 -59.96 -30.99 51.95
CA LEU A 726 -60.72 -31.57 50.84
C LEU A 726 -61.47 -32.84 51.22
N GLY A 727 -61.13 -33.43 52.37
CA GLY A 727 -61.75 -34.64 52.90
C GLY A 727 -60.88 -35.29 53.97
N SER A 728 -61.29 -36.47 54.41
CA SER A 728 -60.55 -37.23 55.42
C SER A 728 -60.66 -38.73 55.22
N TRP A 729 -59.59 -39.44 55.58
CA TRP A 729 -59.53 -40.88 55.76
C TRP A 729 -59.67 -41.24 57.24
N PRO A 730 -60.19 -42.43 57.60
CA PRO A 730 -59.96 -43.01 58.91
C PRO A 730 -58.46 -43.03 59.23
N ALA A 731 -58.09 -42.57 60.43
CA ALA A 731 -56.69 -42.48 60.82
C ALA A 731 -55.98 -43.85 60.87
N ALA A 732 -56.74 -44.95 61.00
CA ALA A 732 -56.21 -46.31 60.90
C ALA A 732 -55.76 -46.64 59.47
N ASP A 733 -56.60 -46.37 58.48
CA ASP A 733 -56.32 -46.66 57.06
C ASP A 733 -55.17 -45.79 56.53
N ALA A 734 -55.16 -44.50 56.91
CA ALA A 734 -54.08 -43.58 56.57
C ALA A 734 -52.70 -44.08 57.01
N ARG A 735 -52.62 -44.73 58.19
CA ARG A 735 -51.37 -45.30 58.72
C ARG A 735 -51.05 -46.66 58.12
N ALA A 736 -52.05 -47.49 57.83
CA ALA A 736 -51.87 -48.85 57.34
C ALA A 736 -51.34 -48.89 55.90
N TYR A 737 -51.92 -48.09 55.00
CA TYR A 737 -51.61 -48.14 53.56
C TYR A 737 -50.64 -47.06 53.10
N GLY A 738 -50.36 -46.07 53.96
CA GLY A 738 -49.44 -44.98 53.69
C GLY A 738 -49.99 -43.94 52.70
N ASN A 739 -49.61 -42.69 52.92
CA ASN A 739 -50.19 -41.53 52.22
C ASN A 739 -50.06 -41.60 50.69
N LEU A 740 -48.94 -42.12 50.18
CA LEU A 740 -48.64 -42.17 48.74
C LEU A 740 -49.44 -43.27 48.02
N GLY A 741 -49.63 -44.43 48.68
CA GLY A 741 -50.46 -45.52 48.17
C GLY A 741 -51.93 -45.13 48.09
N LEU A 742 -52.43 -44.43 49.12
CA LEU A 742 -53.81 -43.92 49.16
C LEU A 742 -54.07 -42.86 48.08
N LEU A 743 -53.15 -41.91 47.87
CA LEU A 743 -53.33 -40.87 46.84
C LEU A 743 -53.22 -41.41 45.40
N ALA A 744 -52.42 -42.45 45.17
CA ALA A 744 -52.25 -43.07 43.86
C ALA A 744 -53.46 -43.92 43.43
N SER A 745 -54.24 -44.41 44.41
CA SER A 745 -55.35 -45.34 44.19
C SER A 745 -56.72 -44.64 44.11
N LEU A 746 -56.80 -43.34 44.39
CA LEU A 746 -58.05 -42.56 44.29
C LEU A 746 -58.67 -42.58 42.88
N PRO A 747 -60.01 -42.71 42.77
CA PRO A 747 -60.69 -42.60 41.48
C PRO A 747 -60.64 -41.14 40.95
N PRO A 748 -60.79 -40.95 39.64
CA PRO A 748 -61.01 -39.61 39.07
C PRO A 748 -62.20 -38.92 39.76
N ASN A 749 -62.12 -37.59 39.89
CA ASN A 749 -63.10 -36.74 40.55
C ASN A 749 -63.28 -37.00 42.06
N ALA A 750 -62.31 -37.66 42.70
CA ALA A 750 -62.33 -37.87 44.14
C ALA A 750 -62.34 -36.55 44.94
N PHE A 751 -61.65 -35.52 44.46
CA PHE A 751 -61.57 -34.19 45.09
C PHE A 751 -61.58 -33.08 44.04
N ASP A 752 -62.17 -31.91 44.36
CA ASP A 752 -62.10 -30.70 43.54
C ASP A 752 -61.93 -29.46 44.42
N LEU A 753 -61.42 -28.37 43.84
CA LEU A 753 -61.19 -27.11 44.54
C LEU A 753 -62.36 -26.11 44.46
N GLN A 754 -63.35 -26.35 43.58
CA GLN A 754 -64.43 -25.39 43.35
C GLN A 754 -65.58 -25.51 44.39
N GLY A 755 -65.65 -26.62 45.14
CA GLY A 755 -66.80 -26.95 45.98
C GLY A 755 -66.69 -26.81 47.50
N GLY A 756 -65.50 -26.65 48.07
CA GLY A 756 -65.35 -26.74 49.54
C GLY A 756 -65.72 -28.12 50.09
N ASN A 757 -65.09 -29.19 49.58
CA ASN A 757 -65.42 -30.60 49.87
C ASN A 757 -64.99 -31.11 51.27
N SER A 758 -64.99 -30.25 52.30
CA SER A 758 -64.50 -30.55 53.65
C SER A 758 -65.18 -31.73 54.37
N GLY A 759 -66.34 -32.19 53.86
CA GLY A 759 -67.10 -33.33 54.38
C GLY A 759 -66.86 -34.68 53.72
N VAL A 760 -66.05 -34.78 52.65
CA VAL A 760 -65.85 -36.07 51.94
C VAL A 760 -65.05 -37.04 52.83
N ARG A 761 -65.70 -38.12 53.27
CA ARG A 761 -65.06 -39.23 53.97
C ARG A 761 -64.79 -40.37 52.98
N LEU A 762 -63.56 -40.84 52.96
CA LEU A 762 -63.13 -41.96 52.12
C LEU A 762 -62.78 -43.14 53.01
N GLY A 763 -63.16 -44.35 52.61
CA GLY A 763 -62.82 -45.58 53.30
C GLY A 763 -62.24 -46.60 52.32
N VAL A 764 -61.47 -47.54 52.83
CA VAL A 764 -61.02 -48.72 52.08
C VAL A 764 -61.96 -49.87 52.45
N SER A 765 -62.64 -50.46 51.48
CA SER A 765 -63.47 -51.65 51.73
C SER A 765 -62.60 -52.87 52.07
N GLU A 766 -63.20 -53.94 52.59
CA GLU A 766 -62.50 -55.22 52.81
C GLU A 766 -61.91 -55.80 51.51
N THR A 767 -62.46 -55.44 50.34
CA THR A 767 -61.94 -55.82 49.02
C THR A 767 -60.82 -54.90 48.51
N LEU A 768 -60.33 -53.98 49.35
CA LEU A 768 -59.29 -52.99 49.03
C LEU A 768 -59.72 -51.95 47.97
N GLU A 769 -61.01 -51.79 47.73
CA GLU A 769 -61.54 -50.72 46.88
C GLU A 769 -61.78 -49.45 47.69
N ILE A 770 -61.37 -48.30 47.14
CA ILE A 770 -61.62 -47.01 47.76
C ILE A 770 -63.04 -46.58 47.45
N THR A 771 -63.88 -46.51 48.47
CA THR A 771 -65.27 -46.06 48.35
C THR A 771 -65.47 -44.72 49.05
N ARG A 772 -66.32 -43.87 48.47
CA ARG A 772 -66.75 -42.63 49.09
C ARG A 772 -67.89 -42.95 50.05
N LEU A 773 -67.74 -42.55 51.31
CA LEU A 773 -68.74 -42.70 52.35
C LEU A 773 -69.59 -41.41 52.39
N GLY A 774 -70.62 -41.33 51.55
CA GLY A 774 -71.54 -40.18 51.44
C GLY A 774 -72.07 -39.94 50.02
N GLU A 775 -72.95 -38.95 49.84
CA GLU A 775 -73.53 -38.61 48.53
C GLU A 775 -72.47 -38.15 47.51
N ALA A 776 -72.71 -38.48 46.23
CA ALA A 776 -71.86 -38.05 45.13
C ALA A 776 -71.88 -36.51 44.97
N PRO A 777 -70.75 -35.88 44.60
CA PRO A 777 -70.73 -34.43 44.43
C PRO A 777 -71.54 -34.07 43.16
N PRO A 778 -72.23 -32.91 43.11
CA PRO A 778 -72.97 -32.51 41.92
C PRO A 778 -72.03 -32.40 40.70
N GLU A 779 -72.50 -32.81 39.52
CA GLU A 779 -71.72 -32.71 38.28
C GLU A 779 -71.33 -31.25 38.00
N ARG A 780 -70.04 -31.02 37.75
CA ARG A 780 -69.45 -29.69 37.49
C ARG A 780 -68.48 -29.78 36.31
N GLY A 781 -68.25 -28.66 35.61
CA GLY A 781 -67.46 -28.59 34.37
C GLY A 781 -65.94 -28.79 34.51
N VAL A 782 -65.47 -29.55 35.50
CA VAL A 782 -64.06 -29.84 35.77
C VAL A 782 -63.89 -31.31 36.11
N VAL A 783 -62.88 -31.95 35.50
CA VAL A 783 -62.44 -33.31 35.81
C VAL A 783 -61.13 -33.23 36.58
N SER A 784 -61.00 -33.99 37.66
CA SER A 784 -59.80 -34.03 38.49
C SER A 784 -59.22 -35.43 38.61
N VAL A 785 -57.90 -35.52 38.70
CA VAL A 785 -57.19 -36.75 39.07
C VAL A 785 -56.09 -36.43 40.06
N THR A 786 -55.77 -37.37 40.94
CA THR A 786 -54.60 -37.27 41.81
C THR A 786 -53.44 -38.06 41.21
N LEU A 787 -52.29 -37.41 41.10
CA LEU A 787 -51.04 -38.00 40.66
C LEU A 787 -50.06 -38.10 41.85
N PRO A 788 -49.38 -39.24 42.02
CA PRO A 788 -48.28 -39.33 42.98
C PRO A 788 -47.08 -38.47 42.51
N PRO A 789 -46.17 -38.08 43.43
CA PRO A 789 -44.92 -37.43 43.04
C PRO A 789 -43.95 -38.44 42.39
N ALA A 790 -43.05 -37.97 41.53
CA ALA A 790 -42.04 -38.81 40.89
C ALA A 790 -41.18 -39.58 41.92
N ILE A 791 -40.95 -40.88 41.70
CA ILE A 791 -40.24 -41.74 42.65
C ILE A 791 -38.75 -41.41 42.62
N ARG A 792 -38.22 -40.94 43.76
CA ARG A 792 -36.80 -40.55 43.93
C ARG A 792 -36.04 -41.46 44.89
N GLN A 793 -36.60 -42.62 45.23
CA GLN A 793 -36.00 -43.54 46.20
C GLN A 793 -34.75 -44.19 45.61
N ARG A 794 -33.67 -44.17 46.40
CA ARG A 794 -32.34 -44.60 45.96
C ARG A 794 -32.27 -46.09 45.59
N GLY A 795 -33.04 -46.94 46.27
CA GLY A 795 -33.13 -48.37 45.95
C GLY A 795 -33.77 -48.66 44.59
N VAL A 796 -34.86 -47.95 44.26
CA VAL A 796 -35.57 -48.09 42.97
C VAL A 796 -34.71 -47.55 41.82
N LEU A 797 -34.04 -46.41 42.03
CA LEU A 797 -33.10 -45.85 41.07
C LEU A 797 -31.91 -46.80 40.79
N ASN A 798 -31.43 -47.51 41.81
CA ASN A 798 -30.36 -48.50 41.65
C ASN A 798 -30.82 -49.74 40.87
N ALA A 799 -32.01 -50.28 41.16
CA ALA A 799 -32.56 -51.42 40.42
C ALA A 799 -32.80 -51.09 38.93
N PHE A 800 -33.29 -49.87 38.65
CA PHE A 800 -33.47 -49.39 37.28
C PHE A 800 -32.12 -49.23 36.55
N ALA A 801 -31.11 -48.70 37.25
CA ALA A 801 -29.75 -48.61 36.72
C ALA A 801 -29.17 -50.01 36.41
N GLU A 802 -29.45 -51.01 37.23
CA GLU A 802 -28.96 -52.38 37.03
C GLU A 802 -29.63 -53.08 35.85
N ALA A 803 -30.95 -52.91 35.67
CA ALA A 803 -31.69 -53.42 34.51
C ALA A 803 -31.18 -52.84 33.18
N THR A 804 -30.78 -51.55 33.17
CA THR A 804 -30.22 -50.92 31.96
C THR A 804 -28.78 -51.35 31.60
N ARG A 805 -28.03 -51.98 32.53
CA ARG A 805 -26.66 -52.47 32.25
C ARG A 805 -26.63 -53.61 31.23
N GLY A 806 -27.68 -54.43 31.15
CA GLY A 806 -27.78 -55.52 30.17
C GLY A 806 -27.81 -55.02 28.73
N VAL A 807 -28.56 -53.94 28.48
CA VAL A 807 -28.62 -53.24 27.19
C VAL A 807 -27.27 -52.56 26.86
N GLN A 808 -26.60 -52.02 27.88
CA GLN A 808 -25.28 -51.40 27.74
C GLN A 808 -24.16 -52.40 27.38
N ARG A 809 -24.24 -53.65 27.85
CA ARG A 809 -23.28 -54.72 27.50
C ARG A 809 -23.43 -55.19 26.06
N ALA A 810 -24.66 -55.39 25.58
CA ALA A 810 -24.93 -55.79 24.20
C ALA A 810 -24.42 -54.75 23.16
N TRP A 811 -24.23 -53.50 23.59
CA TRP A 811 -23.74 -52.39 22.74
C TRP A 811 -22.22 -52.20 22.77
N ARG A 812 -21.52 -52.65 23.83
CA ARG A 812 -20.06 -52.46 23.97
C ARG A 812 -19.25 -53.34 23.02
N GLU A 813 -19.65 -54.60 22.80
CA GLU A 813 -18.89 -55.54 21.96
C GLU A 813 -18.71 -55.07 20.50
N PRO A 814 -19.74 -54.53 19.79
CA PRO A 814 -19.56 -54.00 18.44
C PRO A 814 -18.72 -52.72 18.37
N PHE A 815 -18.75 -51.87 19.41
CA PHE A 815 -17.99 -50.62 19.45
C PHE A 815 -16.50 -50.87 19.73
N ASP A 816 -16.18 -51.80 20.64
CA ASP A 816 -14.79 -52.20 20.93
C ASP A 816 -14.10 -52.83 19.70
N ALA A 817 -14.86 -53.48 18.80
CA ALA A 817 -14.37 -53.99 17.52
C ALA A 817 -13.98 -52.88 16.50
N THR A 818 -14.42 -51.63 16.69
CA THR A 818 -14.07 -50.50 15.80
C THR A 818 -12.69 -49.90 16.09
N HIS A 819 -12.06 -50.23 17.22
CA HIS A 819 -10.77 -49.72 17.68
C HIS A 819 -10.62 -48.17 17.72
N LEU A 820 -11.70 -47.40 17.73
CA LEU A 820 -11.67 -45.94 17.82
C LEU A 820 -11.44 -45.49 19.28
N ARG A 821 -10.27 -44.90 19.58
CA ARG A 821 -9.95 -44.30 20.89
C ARG A 821 -9.98 -42.77 20.81
N VAL A 822 -10.79 -42.12 21.64
CA VAL A 822 -10.77 -40.66 21.84
C VAL A 822 -9.58 -40.30 22.75
N MET A 823 -8.68 -39.45 22.27
CA MET A 823 -7.49 -39.01 23.00
C MET A 823 -7.66 -37.56 23.46
N PRO A 824 -7.33 -37.20 24.71
CA PRO A 824 -7.32 -35.81 25.14
C PRO A 824 -6.23 -35.03 24.41
N VAL A 825 -6.58 -33.86 23.89
CA VAL A 825 -5.65 -32.88 23.32
C VAL A 825 -5.07 -32.03 24.45
N ASP A 826 -3.77 -32.14 24.70
CA ASP A 826 -3.08 -31.37 25.76
C ASP A 826 -2.97 -29.88 25.39
N PHE A 827 -3.07 -29.00 26.40
CA PHE A 827 -2.75 -27.58 26.25
C PHE A 827 -1.33 -27.34 26.77
N PRO A 828 -0.39 -26.85 25.95
CA PRO A 828 1.01 -26.69 26.35
C PRO A 828 1.17 -25.47 27.29
N LEU A 829 0.81 -25.64 28.55
CA LEU A 829 0.70 -24.57 29.54
C LEU A 829 2.01 -23.81 29.78
N ALA A 830 3.13 -24.53 29.87
CA ALA A 830 4.45 -23.92 30.05
C ALA A 830 4.84 -23.04 28.85
N GLN A 831 4.53 -23.49 27.64
CA GLN A 831 4.78 -22.76 26.40
C GLN A 831 3.86 -21.52 26.30
N ALA A 832 2.58 -21.66 26.65
CA ALA A 832 1.64 -20.53 26.71
C ALA A 832 2.07 -19.48 27.75
N ALA A 833 2.56 -19.89 28.91
CA ALA A 833 3.10 -18.98 29.92
C ALA A 833 4.38 -18.27 29.44
N GLN A 834 5.25 -18.95 28.70
CA GLN A 834 6.40 -18.31 28.04
C GLN A 834 5.93 -17.26 27.03
N VAL A 835 4.95 -17.55 26.18
CA VAL A 835 4.35 -16.58 25.25
C VAL A 835 3.80 -15.37 26.02
N LEU A 836 3.06 -15.57 27.12
CA LEU A 836 2.51 -14.47 27.93
C LEU A 836 3.59 -13.61 28.59
N ARG A 837 4.59 -14.22 29.24
CA ARG A 837 5.71 -13.46 29.85
C ARG A 837 6.48 -12.68 28.80
N ALA A 838 6.65 -13.27 27.62
CA ALA A 838 7.31 -12.64 26.50
C ALA A 838 6.48 -11.46 25.96
N ARG A 839 5.18 -11.64 25.74
CA ARG A 839 4.28 -10.62 25.18
C ARG A 839 3.96 -9.48 26.16
N THR A 840 4.33 -9.61 27.43
CA THR A 840 4.15 -8.59 28.48
C THR A 840 5.45 -7.87 28.86
N ARG A 841 6.56 -8.09 28.15
CA ARG A 841 7.80 -7.35 28.41
C ARG A 841 7.59 -5.84 28.09
N PRO A 842 7.79 -4.94 29.06
CA PRO A 842 7.53 -3.50 28.88
C PRO A 842 8.36 -2.88 27.77
N GLU A 843 9.63 -3.27 27.67
CA GLU A 843 10.55 -2.80 26.62
C GLU A 843 10.14 -3.18 25.19
N LEU A 844 9.24 -4.15 25.04
CA LEU A 844 8.70 -4.57 23.74
C LEU A 844 7.31 -3.98 23.45
N THR A 845 6.48 -3.83 24.48
CA THR A 845 5.07 -3.40 24.36
C THR A 845 4.92 -1.88 24.33
N LEU A 846 5.64 -1.16 25.19
CA LEU A 846 5.60 0.30 25.21
C LEU A 846 6.29 0.92 23.99
N ARG A 847 7.35 0.27 23.51
CA ARG A 847 8.06 0.67 22.29
C ARG A 847 7.15 0.65 21.05
N ALA A 848 6.40 -0.44 20.86
CA ALA A 848 5.44 -0.56 19.77
C ALA A 848 4.30 0.47 19.88
N ARG A 849 3.85 0.79 21.09
CA ARG A 849 2.83 1.82 21.33
C ARG A 849 3.35 3.22 21.02
N LEU A 850 4.57 3.54 21.44
CA LEU A 850 5.21 4.83 21.16
C LEU A 850 5.32 5.08 19.65
N GLN A 851 5.71 4.07 18.85
CA GLN A 851 5.76 4.19 17.38
C GLN A 851 4.41 4.55 16.76
N SER A 852 3.30 4.05 17.32
CA SER A 852 1.95 4.36 16.82
C SER A 852 1.43 5.74 17.24
N GLN A 853 2.05 6.36 18.24
CA GLN A 853 1.57 7.61 18.85
C GLN A 853 2.41 8.83 18.47
N LEU A 854 3.61 8.62 17.92
CA LEU A 854 4.54 9.69 17.59
C LEU A 854 4.66 9.87 16.08
N SER A 855 4.46 11.10 15.64
CA SER A 855 4.83 11.60 14.31
C SER A 855 5.67 12.85 14.44
N LEU A 856 6.69 13.02 13.59
CA LEU A 856 7.50 14.23 13.53
C LEU A 856 7.56 14.69 12.07
N ALA A 857 7.24 15.97 11.83
CA ALA A 857 7.06 16.56 10.50
C ALA A 857 6.07 15.79 9.59
N GLY A 858 4.98 15.26 10.15
CA GLY A 858 3.94 14.53 9.39
C GLY A 858 4.27 13.06 9.07
N ALA A 859 5.47 12.59 9.39
CA ALA A 859 5.86 11.18 9.25
C ALA A 859 5.85 10.45 10.61
N PRO A 860 5.45 9.17 10.69
CA PRO A 860 5.59 8.38 11.93
C PRO A 860 7.06 8.38 12.39
N VAL A 861 7.31 8.41 13.70
CA VAL A 861 8.66 8.70 14.25
C VAL A 861 9.74 7.71 13.81
N GLY A 862 9.36 6.50 13.38
CA GLY A 862 10.25 5.54 12.73
C GLY A 862 10.76 5.96 11.35
N GLY A 863 10.17 6.95 10.69
CA GLY A 863 10.65 7.54 9.42
C GLY A 863 11.28 8.92 9.59
N SER A 864 10.96 9.64 10.66
CA SER A 864 11.42 11.01 10.89
C SER A 864 12.86 11.15 11.40
N SER A 865 13.55 10.05 11.73
CA SER A 865 14.96 10.09 12.15
C SER A 865 15.63 8.76 11.81
N PRO A 866 16.72 8.75 11.04
CA PRO A 866 17.46 7.52 10.72
C PRO A 866 17.93 6.76 11.97
N TYR A 867 18.27 7.48 13.04
CA TYR A 867 18.61 6.89 14.34
C TYR A 867 17.42 6.17 14.96
N VAL A 868 16.22 6.70 14.82
CA VAL A 868 15.03 6.01 15.35
C VAL A 868 14.67 4.84 14.42
N ALA A 869 14.72 5.05 13.11
CA ALA A 869 14.41 4.08 12.04
C ALA A 869 15.30 2.82 12.08
N ALA A 870 16.61 2.97 12.25
CA ALA A 870 17.58 1.87 12.31
C ALA A 870 17.31 0.92 13.48
N PHE A 871 16.66 1.42 14.53
CA PHE A 871 16.28 0.62 15.70
C PHE A 871 14.77 0.33 15.74
N LEU A 872 13.97 0.93 14.84
CA LEU A 872 12.51 0.81 14.73
C LEU A 872 12.11 0.55 13.26
N PRO A 873 12.42 -0.62 12.68
CA PRO A 873 12.18 -0.85 11.26
C PRO A 873 10.68 -0.85 10.93
N PRO A 874 10.27 -0.38 9.73
CA PRO A 874 8.87 -0.29 9.33
C PRO A 874 8.28 -1.60 8.79
N THR A 875 9.04 -2.69 8.69
CA THR A 875 8.57 -3.92 8.03
C THR A 875 7.70 -4.82 8.91
N ALA A 876 6.71 -5.47 8.31
CA ALA A 876 5.81 -6.42 8.98
C ALA A 876 6.53 -7.65 9.59
N ALA A 877 7.75 -7.95 9.13
CA ALA A 877 8.63 -8.96 9.72
C ALA A 877 9.32 -8.46 11.01
N ALA A 878 9.73 -7.19 11.06
CA ALA A 878 10.31 -6.52 12.23
C ALA A 878 9.27 -6.33 13.38
N ALA A 879 7.99 -6.19 13.04
CA ALA A 879 6.89 -6.18 14.02
C ALA A 879 6.78 -7.46 14.86
N ARG A 880 7.39 -8.58 14.43
CA ARG A 880 7.34 -9.87 15.12
C ARG A 880 8.56 -10.15 16.03
N LEU A 881 9.67 -9.43 15.83
CA LEU A 881 10.93 -9.61 16.57
C LEU A 881 11.44 -8.29 17.16
N ARG A 882 10.76 -7.85 18.21
CA ARG A 882 11.35 -7.53 19.53
C ARG A 882 12.80 -7.00 19.54
N TYR A 883 13.00 -5.71 19.25
CA TYR A 883 14.32 -5.07 19.42
C TYR A 883 14.52 -4.53 20.84
N ALA A 884 15.70 -4.79 21.42
CA ALA A 884 16.12 -4.23 22.70
C ALA A 884 16.29 -2.70 22.61
N ILE A 885 15.87 -1.99 23.65
CA ILE A 885 16.43 -0.67 23.97
C ILE A 885 17.51 -0.96 25.01
N GLY A 886 18.78 -0.88 24.60
CA GLY A 886 19.90 -1.00 25.54
C GLY A 886 19.76 0.03 26.67
N PRO A 887 19.98 -0.32 27.94
CA PRO A 887 19.80 0.59 29.07
C PRO A 887 20.70 1.84 29.07
N LEU A 888 21.69 1.91 28.17
CA LEU A 888 22.72 2.95 28.15
C LEU A 888 23.12 3.37 26.72
N LEU A 889 22.18 3.31 25.75
CA LEU A 889 22.47 3.92 24.46
C LEU A 889 22.56 5.42 24.61
N ASP A 890 23.68 5.93 24.17
CA ASP A 890 23.99 7.30 23.91
C ASP A 890 22.90 7.94 23.02
N ARG A 891 21.84 8.48 23.63
CA ARG A 891 20.72 9.12 22.93
C ARG A 891 21.07 10.56 22.61
N VAL A 892 20.93 10.92 21.35
CA VAL A 892 20.92 12.30 20.88
C VAL A 892 19.50 12.88 21.08
N MET A 893 19.41 14.14 21.51
CA MET A 893 18.14 14.85 21.62
C MET A 893 17.44 14.91 20.25
N ALA A 894 16.11 14.92 20.21
CA ALA A 894 15.41 15.17 18.94
C ALA A 894 15.87 16.53 18.39
N PHE A 895 16.22 16.56 17.11
CA PHE A 895 16.81 17.73 16.44
C PHE A 895 15.98 18.08 15.19
N PRO A 896 15.98 19.37 14.78
CA PRO A 896 15.25 19.82 13.59
C PRO A 896 15.85 19.23 12.32
N GLN A 897 15.05 19.04 11.28
CA GLN A 897 15.54 18.61 9.97
C GLN A 897 15.44 19.73 8.96
N LEU A 898 16.59 20.10 8.41
CA LEU A 898 16.70 21.09 7.35
C LEU A 898 16.86 20.35 6.03
N CYS A 899 15.88 20.56 5.14
CA CYS A 899 15.74 19.80 3.91
C CYS A 899 16.57 20.35 2.75
N GLU A 900 17.16 21.53 2.92
CA GLU A 900 17.88 22.25 1.89
C GLU A 900 19.21 21.56 1.54
N PRO A 901 19.53 21.39 0.24
CA PRO A 901 20.79 20.80 -0.18
C PRO A 901 21.95 21.80 -0.05
N MET A 902 22.94 21.47 0.78
CA MET A 902 24.01 22.40 1.12
C MET A 902 24.96 22.75 -0.03
N TYR A 903 25.05 21.93 -1.09
CA TYR A 903 25.89 22.25 -2.25
C TYR A 903 25.48 23.58 -2.88
N ARG A 904 24.17 23.89 -2.86
CA ARG A 904 23.62 25.09 -3.50
C ARG A 904 24.06 26.34 -2.75
N ALA A 905 23.93 26.33 -1.42
CA ALA A 905 24.37 27.42 -0.57
C ALA A 905 25.89 27.63 -0.68
N LEU A 906 26.69 26.55 -0.80
CA LEU A 906 28.13 26.66 -1.07
C LEU A 906 28.44 27.25 -2.46
N ALA A 907 27.79 26.75 -3.52
CA ALA A 907 27.98 27.23 -4.89
C ALA A 907 27.55 28.70 -5.08
N GLU A 908 26.48 29.13 -4.40
CA GLU A 908 26.03 30.53 -4.41
C GLU A 908 26.95 31.44 -3.59
N HIS A 909 27.54 30.92 -2.51
CA HIS A 909 28.47 31.67 -1.65
C HIS A 909 29.84 31.87 -2.30
N ASP A 910 30.48 30.76 -2.71
CA ASP A 910 31.80 30.75 -3.32
C ASP A 910 31.93 29.55 -4.29
N PRO A 911 31.73 29.78 -5.61
CA PRO A 911 31.93 28.75 -6.64
C PRO A 911 33.34 28.17 -6.67
N GLU A 912 34.36 28.96 -6.30
CA GLU A 912 35.76 28.53 -6.29
C GLU A 912 36.06 27.64 -5.07
N ALA A 913 35.31 27.79 -3.96
CA ALA A 913 35.34 26.84 -2.85
C ALA A 913 34.66 25.51 -3.21
N PHE A 914 33.57 25.54 -4.00
CA PHE A 914 32.91 24.33 -4.48
C PHE A 914 33.79 23.54 -5.46
N MET A 915 34.40 24.23 -6.42
CA MET A 915 35.29 23.64 -7.43
C MET A 915 36.35 24.66 -7.86
N PRO A 916 37.56 24.63 -7.28
CA PRO A 916 38.62 25.58 -7.63
C PRO A 916 38.95 25.59 -9.13
N GLY A 917 39.06 26.77 -9.75
CA GLY A 917 39.34 26.94 -11.18
C GLY A 917 38.12 26.84 -12.09
N ILE A 918 36.89 26.75 -11.55
CA ILE A 918 35.66 26.63 -12.34
C ILE A 918 35.43 27.81 -13.30
N GLY A 919 35.80 29.03 -12.89
CA GLY A 919 35.68 30.22 -13.74
C GLY A 919 36.54 30.17 -15.01
N GLN A 920 37.62 29.37 -14.99
CA GLN A 920 38.60 29.30 -16.08
C GLN A 920 38.23 28.26 -17.15
N LEU A 921 37.17 27.46 -16.93
CA LEU A 921 36.76 26.41 -17.86
C LEU A 921 36.41 26.97 -19.25
N PRO A 922 36.87 26.33 -20.34
CA PRO A 922 36.51 26.73 -21.70
C PRO A 922 35.00 26.57 -21.95
N PRO A 923 34.40 27.39 -22.83
CA PRO A 923 33.00 27.23 -23.22
C PRO A 923 32.78 25.96 -24.05
N ASP A 924 31.56 25.44 -24.03
CA ASP A 924 31.15 24.22 -24.74
C ASP A 924 32.03 23.00 -24.38
N LEU A 925 32.19 22.73 -23.07
CA LEU A 925 32.98 21.64 -22.50
C LEU A 925 32.07 20.55 -21.91
N ILE A 926 32.48 19.29 -22.08
CA ILE A 926 31.92 18.13 -21.38
C ILE A 926 33.06 17.26 -20.83
N MET A 927 33.09 17.00 -19.53
CA MET A 927 34.15 16.21 -18.89
C MET A 927 33.64 15.42 -17.68
N LEU A 928 34.40 14.41 -17.26
CA LEU A 928 34.15 13.68 -16.02
C LEU A 928 35.06 14.20 -14.90
N VAL A 929 34.50 14.28 -13.71
CA VAL A 929 35.18 14.66 -12.46
C VAL A 929 34.85 13.64 -11.38
N GLN A 930 35.69 13.53 -10.36
CA GLN A 930 35.47 12.68 -9.20
C GLN A 930 34.79 13.48 -8.09
N VAL A 931 33.86 12.86 -7.38
CA VAL A 931 33.27 13.42 -6.17
C VAL A 931 34.25 13.27 -5.02
N ASN A 932 34.55 14.37 -4.32
CA ASN A 932 35.45 14.36 -3.17
C ASN A 932 34.67 14.13 -1.87
N GLN A 933 34.53 12.88 -1.47
CA GLN A 933 33.78 12.54 -0.24
C GLN A 933 34.45 13.11 1.03
N TYR A 934 35.77 13.25 1.05
CA TYR A 934 36.51 13.83 2.19
C TYR A 934 36.14 15.30 2.42
N PHE A 935 36.08 16.09 1.34
CA PHE A 935 35.63 17.48 1.39
C PHE A 935 34.19 17.58 1.89
N ILE A 936 33.28 16.79 1.30
CA ILE A 936 31.85 16.81 1.63
C ILE A 936 31.65 16.47 3.11
N ASP A 937 32.32 15.43 3.62
CA ASP A 937 32.22 15.01 5.01
C ASP A 937 32.67 16.12 5.96
N ALA A 938 33.81 16.73 5.65
CA ALA A 938 34.37 17.78 6.47
C ALA A 938 33.49 19.04 6.47
N PHE A 939 33.03 19.44 5.29
CA PHE A 939 32.08 20.54 5.11
C PHE A 939 30.79 20.31 5.91
N MET A 940 30.19 19.12 5.79
CA MET A 940 28.94 18.81 6.49
C MET A 940 29.11 18.74 8.01
N VAL A 941 30.25 18.26 8.52
CA VAL A 941 30.55 18.32 9.96
C VAL A 941 30.67 19.76 10.44
N GLY A 942 31.35 20.62 9.68
CA GLY A 942 31.47 22.04 9.98
C GLY A 942 30.12 22.77 10.03
N ALA A 943 29.28 22.58 9.02
CA ALA A 943 27.94 23.17 8.94
C ALA A 943 27.06 22.73 10.13
N ASN A 944 27.02 21.43 10.45
CA ASN A 944 26.25 20.94 11.58
C ASN A 944 26.81 21.39 12.93
N HIS A 945 28.13 21.52 13.06
CA HIS A 945 28.76 22.04 14.28
C HIS A 945 28.35 23.49 14.56
N GLU A 946 28.42 24.36 13.55
CA GLU A 946 28.03 25.76 13.71
C GLU A 946 26.52 25.91 13.93
N MET A 947 25.70 25.17 13.19
CA MET A 947 24.24 25.23 13.37
C MET A 947 23.82 24.86 14.79
N ASN A 948 24.39 23.78 15.35
CA ASN A 948 24.07 23.38 16.72
C ASN A 948 24.55 24.42 17.74
N ARG A 949 25.72 25.01 17.52
CA ARG A 949 26.24 26.09 18.38
C ARG A 949 25.32 27.31 18.36
N GLU A 950 24.82 27.71 17.19
CA GLU A 950 23.86 28.80 17.05
C GLU A 950 22.52 28.47 17.70
N LEU A 951 22.01 27.25 17.53
CA LEU A 951 20.79 26.79 18.20
C LEU A 951 20.93 26.89 19.73
N LEU A 952 22.07 26.45 20.28
CA LEU A 952 22.33 26.59 21.72
C LEU A 952 22.40 28.06 22.15
N TRP A 953 23.08 28.90 21.38
CA TRP A 953 23.18 30.34 21.65
C TRP A 953 21.79 31.02 21.67
N ARG A 954 20.89 30.62 20.76
CA ARG A 954 19.51 31.10 20.67
C ARG A 954 18.57 30.47 21.72
N GLY A 955 19.07 29.60 22.60
CA GLY A 955 18.27 28.93 23.62
C GLY A 955 17.34 27.83 23.09
N PHE A 956 17.58 27.34 21.87
CA PHE A 956 16.85 26.19 21.32
C PHE A 956 17.20 24.92 22.11
N PRO A 957 16.23 24.01 22.37
CA PRO A 957 16.51 22.76 23.07
C PRO A 957 17.36 21.83 22.19
N THR A 958 18.67 21.79 22.46
CA THR A 958 19.64 20.92 21.77
C THR A 958 20.66 20.38 22.76
N ASP A 959 21.18 19.17 22.50
CA ASP A 959 22.35 18.61 23.18
C ASP A 959 23.66 18.84 22.41
N LEU A 960 23.62 19.64 21.33
CA LEU A 960 24.68 19.89 20.34
C LEU A 960 25.05 18.69 19.46
N ARG A 961 24.33 17.57 19.54
CA ARG A 961 24.72 16.32 18.89
C ARG A 961 23.86 15.95 17.69
N GLY A 962 22.77 16.67 17.50
CA GLY A 962 21.89 16.53 16.35
C GLY A 962 22.58 16.80 15.02
N THR A 963 22.01 16.31 13.93
CA THR A 963 22.52 16.57 12.58
C THR A 963 21.41 17.21 11.75
N PRO A 964 21.16 18.54 11.91
CA PRO A 964 20.12 19.23 11.17
C PRO A 964 20.26 19.15 9.64
N PHE A 965 21.49 19.23 9.12
CA PHE A 965 21.78 19.11 7.70
C PHE A 965 22.30 17.70 7.39
N GLN A 966 21.54 16.92 6.61
CA GLN A 966 21.96 15.58 6.15
C GLN A 966 22.09 15.50 4.63
N ARG A 967 21.86 16.60 3.92
CA ARG A 967 21.85 16.69 2.46
C ARG A 967 22.90 17.65 1.99
N PHE A 968 23.92 17.12 1.34
CA PHE A 968 24.85 17.93 0.58
C PHE A 968 24.31 18.11 -0.83
N TRP A 969 23.97 17.01 -1.51
CA TRP A 969 23.40 16.95 -2.85
C TRP A 969 21.88 17.01 -2.85
N HIS A 970 21.30 17.30 -4.01
CA HIS A 970 19.86 17.24 -4.23
C HIS A 970 19.46 15.87 -4.82
N ARG A 971 19.47 14.83 -3.98
CA ARG A 971 19.05 13.47 -4.37
C ARG A 971 17.55 13.28 -4.27
N LEU A 972 16.95 12.71 -5.32
CA LEU A 972 15.53 12.41 -5.40
C LEU A 972 15.35 10.90 -5.58
N GLY A 973 14.40 10.32 -4.86
CA GLY A 973 14.07 8.90 -4.99
C GLY A 973 12.60 8.59 -4.72
N PRO A 974 12.13 7.39 -5.09
CA PRO A 974 10.78 6.94 -4.78
C PRO A 974 10.63 6.70 -3.27
N GLY A 975 9.75 7.48 -2.64
CA GLY A 975 9.35 7.35 -1.24
C GLY A 975 8.41 6.17 -1.01
N SER A 976 8.06 5.94 0.27
CA SER A 976 7.30 4.76 0.71
C SER A 976 5.88 4.64 0.13
N GLU A 977 5.32 5.74 -0.40
CA GLU A 977 4.00 5.80 -1.05
C GLU A 977 4.09 6.04 -2.58
N GLY A 978 5.27 5.89 -3.18
CA GLY A 978 5.49 6.16 -4.61
C GLY A 978 5.57 7.65 -4.99
N ARG A 979 5.55 8.55 -4.00
CA ARG A 979 5.89 9.97 -4.18
C ARG A 979 7.40 10.15 -4.29
N ILE A 980 7.86 11.16 -5.04
CA ILE A 980 9.29 11.49 -5.11
C ILE A 980 9.66 12.25 -3.83
N GLU A 981 10.64 11.75 -3.07
CA GLU A 981 11.12 12.33 -1.82
C GLU A 981 12.62 12.68 -1.93
N HIS A 982 13.04 13.69 -1.15
CA HIS A 982 14.45 14.07 -1.04
C HIS A 982 15.19 13.11 -0.11
N LEU A 983 16.22 12.44 -0.64
CA LEU A 983 17.00 11.45 0.11
C LEU A 983 18.14 12.11 0.89
N PRO A 984 18.47 11.66 2.11
CA PRO A 984 19.65 12.11 2.85
C PRO A 984 20.93 11.62 2.18
N ASP A 985 22.01 12.42 2.19
CA ASP A 985 23.34 12.05 1.68
C ASP A 985 24.22 11.32 2.70
N MET A 986 23.92 11.51 3.97
CA MET A 986 24.67 10.91 5.06
C MET A 986 23.77 10.54 6.23
N ALA A 987 24.17 9.49 6.94
CA ALA A 987 23.68 9.16 8.24
C ALA A 987 24.08 10.26 9.24
N PRO A 988 23.30 10.45 10.32
CA PRO A 988 23.64 11.40 11.38
C PRO A 988 25.07 11.21 11.89
N ILE A 989 25.81 12.31 12.07
CA ILE A 989 27.27 12.30 12.34
C ILE A 989 27.61 11.53 13.63
N HIS A 990 26.74 11.57 14.63
CA HIS A 990 26.90 10.82 15.89
C HIS A 990 26.90 9.29 15.72
N LEU A 991 26.49 8.77 14.56
CA LEU A 991 26.48 7.34 14.23
C LEU A 991 27.73 6.87 13.48
N TRP A 992 28.61 7.78 13.05
CA TRP A 992 29.78 7.42 12.23
C TRP A 992 30.79 6.55 12.98
N GLY A 993 30.81 6.58 14.31
CA GLY A 993 31.74 5.78 15.10
C GLY A 993 33.21 6.13 14.82
N ARG A 994 34.09 5.13 14.94
CA ARG A 994 35.53 5.26 14.70
C ARG A 994 35.91 4.63 13.35
N GLN A 995 35.95 5.47 12.33
CA GLN A 995 36.28 5.14 10.94
C GLN A 995 37.04 6.32 10.29
N PRO A 996 37.81 6.11 9.21
CA PRO A 996 38.48 7.18 8.49
C PRO A 996 37.50 8.23 7.92
N LEU A 997 37.98 9.45 7.70
CA LEU A 997 37.21 10.49 7.00
C LEU A 997 37.03 10.08 5.53
N GLY A 998 35.92 10.43 4.87
CA GLY A 998 35.72 10.18 3.44
C GLY A 998 35.39 8.73 3.05
N GLU A 999 35.82 7.76 3.85
CA GLU A 999 35.58 6.32 3.66
C GLU A 999 34.46 5.77 4.57
N ARG A 1000 33.47 6.60 4.90
CA ARG A 1000 32.39 6.17 5.80
C ARG A 1000 31.55 5.05 5.18
N VAL A 1001 31.24 4.04 5.99
CA VAL A 1001 30.29 2.98 5.60
C VAL A 1001 28.88 3.42 5.99
N ASP A 1002 28.06 3.75 5.01
CA ASP A 1002 26.72 4.33 5.20
C ASP A 1002 25.70 3.70 4.23
N PRO A 1003 24.49 3.31 4.66
CA PRO A 1003 23.45 2.85 3.75
C PRO A 1003 23.08 3.86 2.66
N ASN A 1004 23.37 5.15 2.85
CA ASN A 1004 23.08 6.22 1.90
C ASN A 1004 24.22 6.47 0.89
N VAL A 1005 25.42 5.92 1.11
CA VAL A 1005 26.60 6.11 0.25
C VAL A 1005 27.10 4.74 -0.22
N THR A 1006 26.72 4.37 -1.45
CA THR A 1006 27.11 3.07 -2.04
C THR A 1006 28.59 3.01 -2.43
N ASP A 1007 29.15 4.14 -2.85
CA ASP A 1007 30.52 4.26 -3.37
C ASP A 1007 31.08 5.67 -3.08
N PRO A 1008 32.25 5.80 -2.40
CA PRO A 1008 32.91 7.09 -2.15
C PRO A 1008 33.63 7.67 -3.37
N ASP A 1009 34.03 6.86 -4.36
CA ASP A 1009 34.83 7.27 -5.53
C ASP A 1009 33.99 7.47 -6.80
N ARG A 1010 32.71 7.76 -6.60
CA ARG A 1010 31.74 7.98 -7.66
C ARG A 1010 32.10 9.17 -8.56
N VAL A 1011 31.68 9.10 -9.83
CA VAL A 1011 31.97 10.12 -10.85
C VAL A 1011 30.79 11.07 -11.07
N ALA A 1012 31.09 12.30 -11.47
CA ALA A 1012 30.11 13.26 -11.95
C ALA A 1012 30.49 13.78 -13.35
N LEU A 1013 29.48 13.94 -14.21
CA LEU A 1013 29.59 14.54 -15.53
C LEU A 1013 29.36 16.04 -15.42
N LEU A 1014 30.37 16.83 -15.79
CA LEU A 1014 30.32 18.29 -15.85
C LEU A 1014 30.08 18.74 -17.29
N ILE A 1015 29.08 19.59 -17.50
CA ILE A 1015 28.74 20.19 -18.80
C ILE A 1015 28.72 21.70 -18.65
N LYS A 1016 29.61 22.38 -19.38
CA LYS A 1016 29.61 23.84 -19.54
C LYS A 1016 29.20 24.21 -20.95
N GLY A 1017 28.03 24.81 -21.14
CA GLY A 1017 27.59 25.22 -22.47
C GLY A 1017 26.11 25.61 -22.57
N ARG A 1018 25.73 26.17 -23.72
CA ARG A 1018 24.36 26.67 -23.95
C ARG A 1018 23.31 25.56 -24.14
N LEU A 1019 23.73 24.31 -24.30
CA LEU A 1019 22.84 23.17 -24.55
C LEU A 1019 21.79 23.03 -23.45
N LEU A 1020 22.21 22.89 -22.19
CA LEU A 1020 21.31 22.69 -21.06
C LEU A 1020 20.62 23.98 -20.61
N LEU A 1021 21.17 25.15 -20.96
CA LEU A 1021 20.49 26.44 -20.81
C LEU A 1021 19.26 26.54 -21.73
N ARG A 1022 19.38 26.11 -23.00
CA ARG A 1022 18.28 26.14 -23.96
C ARG A 1022 17.32 24.96 -23.78
N TYR A 1023 17.85 23.79 -23.41
CA TYR A 1023 17.11 22.55 -23.24
C TYR A 1023 17.30 21.99 -21.80
N PRO A 1024 16.72 22.64 -20.78
CA PRO A 1024 16.88 22.23 -19.38
C PRO A 1024 16.24 20.87 -19.07
N THR A 1025 15.32 20.40 -19.92
CA THR A 1025 14.64 19.10 -19.81
C THR A 1025 15.36 17.98 -20.58
N ALA A 1026 16.58 18.22 -21.08
CA ALA A 1026 17.40 17.18 -21.71
C ALA A 1026 17.65 16.03 -20.74
N ALA A 1027 17.49 14.80 -21.23
CA ALA A 1027 17.76 13.61 -20.45
C ALA A 1027 19.27 13.32 -20.47
N VAL A 1028 19.90 13.27 -19.30
CA VAL A 1028 21.31 12.91 -19.14
C VAL A 1028 21.38 11.58 -18.41
N TYR A 1029 22.11 10.61 -18.96
CA TYR A 1029 22.25 9.28 -18.36
C TYR A 1029 23.52 8.55 -18.83
N ALA A 1030 23.96 7.53 -18.10
CA ALA A 1030 25.07 6.66 -18.47
C ALA A 1030 24.55 5.36 -19.09
N TRP A 1031 25.20 4.89 -20.15
CA TRP A 1031 24.84 3.70 -20.93
C TRP A 1031 26.07 2.80 -21.10
N ARG A 1032 25.95 1.54 -20.67
CA ARG A 1032 27.01 0.54 -20.78
C ARG A 1032 27.48 0.29 -22.20
N ARG A 1033 28.78 0.05 -22.35
CA ARG A 1033 29.49 -0.16 -23.60
C ARG A 1033 29.66 -1.65 -23.91
N VAL A 1034 29.66 -2.01 -25.20
CA VAL A 1034 30.07 -3.33 -25.71
C VAL A 1034 31.60 -3.43 -25.67
N LYS A 1035 32.11 -4.51 -25.07
CA LYS A 1035 33.54 -4.86 -25.06
C LYS A 1035 33.95 -5.37 -26.45
N ASN A 1036 35.08 -4.87 -26.98
CA ASN A 1036 35.63 -5.26 -28.30
C ASN A 1036 34.70 -5.06 -29.50
N ALA A 1037 33.84 -4.03 -29.47
CA ALA A 1037 33.10 -3.63 -30.66
C ALA A 1037 34.05 -3.27 -31.81
N GLY A 1038 33.74 -3.73 -33.03
CA GLY A 1038 34.50 -3.37 -34.22
C GLY A 1038 34.50 -1.85 -34.46
N PRO A 1039 35.45 -1.31 -35.25
CA PRO A 1039 35.52 0.14 -35.54
C PRO A 1039 34.24 0.73 -36.14
N GLU A 1040 33.44 -0.14 -36.75
CA GLU A 1040 32.21 0.16 -37.52
C GLU A 1040 30.92 0.03 -36.67
N ASP A 1041 31.00 -0.56 -35.47
CA ASP A 1041 29.81 -0.90 -34.66
C ASP A 1041 29.49 0.17 -33.63
N SER A 1042 28.19 0.34 -33.33
CA SER A 1042 27.75 1.14 -32.19
C SER A 1042 28.29 0.52 -30.91
N LYS A 1043 29.12 1.28 -30.17
CA LYS A 1043 29.71 0.81 -28.92
C LYS A 1043 28.69 0.72 -27.77
N LEU A 1044 27.46 1.17 -27.93
CA LEU A 1044 26.42 1.08 -26.89
C LEU A 1044 25.83 -0.34 -26.86
N LEU A 1045 25.69 -0.91 -25.66
CA LEU A 1045 25.02 -2.20 -25.49
C LEU A 1045 23.52 -2.05 -25.80
N LYS A 1046 22.99 -2.76 -26.79
CA LYS A 1046 21.58 -2.64 -27.19
C LYS A 1046 20.80 -3.89 -26.80
N GLY A 1047 19.50 -3.73 -26.56
CA GLY A 1047 18.57 -4.86 -26.43
C GLY A 1047 18.45 -5.67 -27.73
N ALA A 1048 17.81 -6.84 -27.65
CA ALA A 1048 17.59 -7.72 -28.80
C ALA A 1048 16.81 -7.05 -29.96
N ASP A 1049 16.04 -6.01 -29.65
CA ASP A 1049 15.26 -5.17 -30.54
C ASP A 1049 16.01 -3.91 -31.03
N GLY A 1050 17.28 -3.73 -30.63
CA GLY A 1050 18.10 -2.57 -30.96
C GLY A 1050 17.77 -1.30 -30.15
N ARG A 1051 16.91 -1.39 -29.13
CA ARG A 1051 16.52 -0.27 -28.24
C ARG A 1051 17.40 -0.21 -26.99
N LEU A 1052 17.08 0.72 -26.07
CA LEU A 1052 17.76 0.80 -24.77
C LEU A 1052 17.66 -0.55 -24.04
N PRO A 1053 18.78 -1.06 -23.48
CA PRO A 1053 18.78 -2.28 -22.69
C PRO A 1053 18.05 -2.07 -21.35
N GLY A 1054 17.93 -3.15 -20.57
CA GLY A 1054 17.28 -3.10 -19.26
C GLY A 1054 17.97 -2.15 -18.27
N ALA A 1055 17.31 -1.89 -17.13
CA ALA A 1055 17.76 -0.94 -16.11
C ALA A 1055 19.16 -1.21 -15.51
N ALA A 1056 19.74 -2.39 -15.71
CA ALA A 1056 21.10 -2.71 -15.26
C ALA A 1056 22.20 -2.12 -16.16
N ASP A 1057 21.89 -1.82 -17.43
CA ASP A 1057 22.86 -1.33 -18.43
C ASP A 1057 22.66 0.15 -18.77
N VAL A 1058 21.69 0.81 -18.13
CA VAL A 1058 21.39 2.23 -18.22
C VAL A 1058 21.21 2.79 -16.83
N GLN A 1059 22.02 3.79 -16.47
CA GLN A 1059 21.98 4.42 -15.15
C GLN A 1059 21.64 5.89 -15.27
N THR A 1060 20.59 6.31 -14.57
CA THR A 1060 20.23 7.73 -14.44
C THR A 1060 21.08 8.40 -13.36
N PRO A 1061 21.28 9.73 -13.44
CA PRO A 1061 22.03 10.45 -12.41
C PRO A 1061 21.34 10.32 -11.05
N VAL A 1062 22.15 10.09 -10.03
CA VAL A 1062 21.76 9.96 -8.62
C VAL A 1062 21.51 11.34 -7.99
N PHE A 1063 22.28 12.33 -8.43
CA PHE A 1063 22.09 13.74 -8.13
C PHE A 1063 22.41 14.59 -9.35
N SER A 1064 21.82 15.78 -9.42
CA SER A 1064 22.13 16.78 -10.42
C SER A 1064 21.97 18.17 -9.84
N GLY A 1065 22.63 19.13 -10.47
CA GLY A 1065 22.58 20.52 -10.07
C GLY A 1065 23.27 21.45 -11.06
N PHE A 1066 23.24 22.73 -10.75
CA PHE A 1066 23.96 23.77 -11.46
C PHE A 1066 24.87 24.52 -10.48
N ILE A 1067 26.04 24.92 -10.94
CA ILE A 1067 26.98 25.75 -10.17
C ILE A 1067 26.87 27.20 -10.64
N ALA A 1068 26.76 27.37 -11.96
CA ALA A 1068 26.46 28.62 -12.64
C ALA A 1068 25.37 28.35 -13.69
N PRO A 1069 24.67 29.36 -14.23
CA PRO A 1069 23.62 29.15 -15.24
C PRO A 1069 24.07 28.27 -16.42
N ASP A 1070 25.32 28.40 -16.85
CA ASP A 1070 25.91 27.65 -17.97
C ASP A 1070 26.68 26.38 -17.57
N ILE A 1071 26.78 26.06 -16.27
CA ILE A 1071 27.55 24.92 -15.74
C ILE A 1071 26.64 23.99 -14.95
N SER A 1072 26.38 22.82 -15.52
CA SER A 1072 25.58 21.75 -14.90
C SER A 1072 26.44 20.54 -14.56
N PHE A 1073 26.08 19.82 -13.51
CA PHE A 1073 26.73 18.57 -13.13
C PHE A 1073 25.71 17.45 -12.86
N PHE A 1074 26.11 16.21 -13.16
CA PHE A 1074 25.29 15.01 -13.01
C PHE A 1074 26.11 13.88 -12.39
N GLY A 1075 25.78 13.47 -11.17
CA GLY A 1075 26.49 12.42 -10.44
C GLY A 1075 25.93 11.03 -10.73
N PHE A 1076 26.80 10.03 -10.89
CA PHE A 1076 26.44 8.64 -11.16
C PHE A 1076 27.08 7.71 -10.12
N ASP A 1077 26.40 6.64 -9.71
CA ASP A 1077 27.03 5.56 -8.91
C ASP A 1077 27.85 4.65 -9.85
N ILE A 1078 28.91 5.20 -10.44
CA ILE A 1078 29.90 4.50 -11.28
C ILE A 1078 31.27 4.77 -10.66
N ASP A 1079 32.01 3.70 -10.36
CA ASP A 1079 33.39 3.77 -9.90
C ASP A 1079 34.27 4.38 -11.01
N LYS A 1080 35.20 5.24 -10.62
CA LYS A 1080 36.27 5.77 -11.49
C LYS A 1080 36.98 4.68 -12.31
N ALA A 1081 37.21 3.50 -11.74
CA ALA A 1081 37.84 2.38 -12.42
C ALA A 1081 37.00 1.81 -13.59
N ASP A 1082 35.68 1.92 -13.49
CA ASP A 1082 34.73 1.34 -14.44
C ASP A 1082 34.32 2.29 -15.57
N ILE A 1083 34.75 3.56 -15.55
CA ILE A 1083 34.41 4.59 -16.57
C ILE A 1083 34.60 4.08 -18.02
N ALA A 1084 35.60 3.22 -18.25
CA ALA A 1084 35.88 2.67 -19.57
C ALA A 1084 34.74 1.81 -20.16
N ASP A 1085 33.92 1.22 -19.29
CA ASP A 1085 32.76 0.38 -19.63
C ASP A 1085 31.48 1.21 -19.86
N TRP A 1086 31.53 2.54 -19.73
CA TRP A 1086 30.36 3.42 -19.85
C TRP A 1086 30.50 4.49 -20.94
N CYS A 1087 29.35 4.88 -21.50
CA CYS A 1087 29.18 6.05 -22.35
C CYS A 1087 28.17 6.99 -21.70
N PHE A 1088 28.45 8.29 -21.68
CA PHE A 1088 27.56 9.30 -21.12
C PHE A 1088 26.74 9.91 -22.25
N VAL A 1089 25.42 9.93 -22.09
CA VAL A 1089 24.46 10.29 -23.13
C VAL A 1089 23.70 11.54 -22.70
N VAL A 1090 23.61 12.49 -23.64
CA VAL A 1090 22.71 13.64 -23.55
C VAL A 1090 21.67 13.46 -24.65
N GLU A 1091 20.44 13.22 -24.23
CA GLU A 1091 19.29 12.92 -25.07
C GLU A 1091 18.29 14.08 -25.04
N GLU A 1092 17.82 14.42 -26.22
CA GLU A 1092 16.76 15.41 -26.39
C GLU A 1092 15.42 14.88 -25.86
N PRO A 1093 14.61 15.69 -25.17
CA PRO A 1093 13.30 15.25 -24.71
C PRO A 1093 12.41 14.89 -25.92
N MET A 1094 11.80 13.71 -25.87
CA MET A 1094 10.95 13.20 -26.93
C MET A 1094 9.52 13.72 -26.74
N GLY A 1095 9.10 14.71 -27.54
CA GLY A 1095 7.76 15.31 -27.37
C GLY A 1095 7.13 16.00 -28.58
N GLU A 1096 7.90 16.38 -29.61
CA GLU A 1096 7.45 17.30 -30.66
C GLU A 1096 7.59 16.68 -32.07
N PRO A 1097 6.63 16.89 -32.99
CA PRO A 1097 6.76 16.47 -34.37
C PRO A 1097 7.82 17.32 -35.10
N ARG A 1098 8.79 16.66 -35.75
CA ARG A 1098 9.98 17.34 -36.31
C ARG A 1098 10.54 16.66 -37.54
N PHE A 1099 11.35 17.40 -38.27
CA PHE A 1099 12.30 16.87 -39.25
C PHE A 1099 13.73 17.25 -38.89
N GLY A 1100 14.68 16.40 -39.28
CA GLY A 1100 16.11 16.62 -39.05
C GLY A 1100 16.62 17.86 -39.78
N PHE A 1101 17.64 18.51 -39.21
CA PHE A 1101 18.24 19.70 -39.78
C PHE A 1101 19.21 19.36 -40.94
N ASP A 1102 19.25 20.20 -41.97
CA ASP A 1102 20.22 20.09 -43.07
C ASP A 1102 21.55 20.73 -42.63
N VAL A 1103 22.26 20.11 -41.66
CA VAL A 1103 23.55 20.66 -41.19
C VAL A 1103 24.64 20.37 -42.24
N PRO A 1104 25.29 21.38 -42.84
CA PRO A 1104 26.50 21.15 -43.62
C PRO A 1104 27.58 20.60 -42.69
N VAL A 1105 28.11 19.41 -43.03
CA VAL A 1105 29.20 18.78 -42.29
C VAL A 1105 30.37 19.76 -42.18
N PRO A 1106 30.88 20.10 -40.97
CA PRO A 1106 32.11 20.86 -40.84
C PRO A 1106 33.27 20.08 -41.48
N PRO A 1107 34.31 20.73 -42.04
CA PRO A 1107 35.43 20.05 -42.68
C PRO A 1107 36.05 18.97 -41.76
N PRO A 1108 36.54 17.86 -42.34
CA PRO A 1108 36.93 16.68 -41.59
C PRO A 1108 38.27 16.86 -40.87
N ASP A 1109 38.27 17.68 -39.82
CA ASP A 1109 39.32 17.73 -38.77
C ASP A 1109 38.72 18.03 -37.36
N ALA A 1110 37.39 18.05 -37.23
CA ALA A 1110 36.69 18.49 -36.02
C ALA A 1110 36.15 17.32 -35.17
N GLY A 1111 36.46 17.34 -33.87
CA GLY A 1111 35.95 16.40 -32.87
C GLY A 1111 34.53 16.63 -32.41
N ALA A 1112 33.56 16.53 -33.31
CA ALA A 1112 32.14 16.60 -32.96
C ALA A 1112 31.68 15.37 -32.12
N ALA A 1113 30.60 15.53 -31.36
CA ALA A 1113 29.89 14.45 -30.66
C ALA A 1113 29.81 13.17 -31.50
N LYS A 1114 30.14 12.01 -30.90
CA LYS A 1114 29.92 10.71 -31.54
C LYS A 1114 28.42 10.45 -31.50
N ILE A 1115 27.73 10.72 -32.59
CA ILE A 1115 26.35 10.28 -32.80
C ILE A 1115 26.39 8.77 -33.00
N GLY A 1116 25.28 8.09 -32.69
CA GLY A 1116 25.08 6.69 -33.07
C GLY A 1116 25.51 6.47 -34.51
N ALA A 1117 26.66 5.81 -34.67
CA ALA A 1117 27.48 5.68 -35.87
C ALA A 1117 28.17 6.97 -36.35
N ARG A 1118 29.51 6.98 -36.29
CA ARG A 1118 30.34 7.92 -37.07
C ARG A 1118 30.02 7.75 -38.57
N PRO A 1119 30.12 8.82 -39.37
CA PRO A 1119 30.10 8.68 -40.82
C PRO A 1119 31.31 7.85 -41.25
N ARG A 1120 31.08 6.68 -41.86
CA ARG A 1120 32.11 5.77 -42.39
C ARG A 1120 33.10 6.53 -43.28
N ALA A 1121 34.37 6.10 -43.36
CA ALA A 1121 35.28 6.54 -44.44
C ALA A 1121 34.70 6.22 -45.85
N ALA A 1122 33.79 5.26 -45.91
CA ALA A 1122 32.93 4.99 -47.06
C ALA A 1122 32.01 6.16 -47.47
N LEU A 1123 31.80 7.21 -46.66
CA LEU A 1123 30.98 8.38 -47.00
C LEU A 1123 31.70 9.42 -47.86
N ALA A 1124 33.04 9.53 -47.77
CA ALA A 1124 33.81 10.35 -48.71
C ALA A 1124 33.79 9.69 -50.10
N TRP A 1125 34.09 8.39 -50.13
CA TRP A 1125 33.97 7.56 -51.32
C TRP A 1125 32.53 7.53 -51.87
N ALA A 1126 31.51 7.33 -51.03
CA ALA A 1126 30.12 7.31 -51.47
C ALA A 1126 29.64 8.68 -51.96
N ARG A 1127 30.11 9.81 -51.40
CA ARG A 1127 29.84 11.16 -51.95
C ARG A 1127 30.43 11.35 -53.34
N GLU A 1128 31.69 10.94 -53.55
CA GLU A 1128 32.34 11.01 -54.87
C GLU A 1128 31.64 10.10 -55.88
N GLN A 1129 31.22 8.89 -55.46
CA GLN A 1129 30.50 7.94 -56.31
C GLN A 1129 29.04 8.36 -56.59
N PHE A 1130 28.37 9.02 -55.64
CA PHE A 1130 27.01 9.56 -55.83
C PHE A 1130 26.99 10.74 -56.81
N ALA A 1131 28.02 11.59 -56.78
CA ALA A 1131 28.19 12.69 -57.74
C ALA A 1131 28.43 12.19 -59.18
N LEU A 1132 28.92 10.96 -59.36
CA LEU A 1132 29.17 10.34 -60.65
C LEU A 1132 27.92 9.68 -61.28
N GLY A 1133 26.80 9.56 -60.55
CA GLY A 1133 25.52 9.08 -61.08
C GLY A 1133 25.61 7.70 -61.75
N ALA A 1134 25.29 7.61 -63.05
CA ALA A 1134 25.35 6.36 -63.81
C ALA A 1134 26.79 5.82 -63.99
N ALA A 1135 27.81 6.64 -63.79
CA ALA A 1135 29.23 6.29 -63.92
C ALA A 1135 29.87 5.77 -62.61
N ALA A 1136 29.07 5.55 -61.56
CA ALA A 1136 29.55 5.00 -60.30
C ALA A 1136 30.02 3.53 -60.43
N THR A 1137 30.93 3.12 -59.54
CA THR A 1137 31.49 1.77 -59.51
C THR A 1137 30.43 0.67 -59.36
N PRO A 1138 30.64 -0.54 -59.92
CA PRO A 1138 29.67 -1.65 -59.85
C PRO A 1138 29.29 -2.07 -58.43
N ALA A 1139 30.23 -1.95 -57.47
CA ALA A 1139 29.99 -2.20 -56.05
C ALA A 1139 29.02 -1.17 -55.43
N PHE A 1140 29.12 0.09 -55.84
CA PHE A 1140 28.19 1.14 -55.43
C PHE A 1140 26.81 0.95 -56.08
N GLN A 1141 26.75 0.57 -57.37
CA GLN A 1141 25.49 0.21 -58.02
C GLN A 1141 24.81 -0.95 -57.30
N ALA A 1142 25.53 -2.01 -56.92
CA ALA A 1142 24.99 -3.12 -56.15
C ALA A 1142 24.47 -2.71 -54.76
N LEU A 1143 25.14 -1.78 -54.08
CA LEU A 1143 24.67 -1.20 -52.81
C LEU A 1143 23.43 -0.32 -52.99
N ARG A 1144 23.31 0.37 -54.12
CA ARG A 1144 22.12 1.14 -54.51
C ARG A 1144 20.94 0.22 -54.84
N THR A 1145 21.18 -0.90 -55.54
CA THR A 1145 20.16 -1.94 -55.76
C THR A 1145 19.78 -2.67 -54.47
N ALA A 1146 20.64 -2.63 -53.44
CA ALA A 1146 20.40 -3.18 -52.11
C ALA A 1146 19.79 -2.17 -51.10
N GLY A 1147 19.55 -0.92 -51.49
CA GLY A 1147 18.76 0.05 -50.71
C GLY A 1147 19.38 0.57 -49.41
N LEU A 1148 20.71 0.60 -49.28
CA LEU A 1148 21.39 1.05 -48.05
C LEU A 1148 21.82 2.53 -48.14
N SER A 1149 21.13 3.42 -47.42
CA SER A 1149 21.53 4.83 -47.19
C SER A 1149 21.83 5.08 -45.69
N PRO A 1150 22.89 5.85 -45.32
CA PRO A 1150 23.42 5.93 -43.96
C PRO A 1150 22.90 7.10 -43.08
N TRP A 1151 21.83 7.80 -43.45
CA TRP A 1151 21.33 8.95 -42.68
C TRP A 1151 20.15 8.56 -41.80
N LYS A 1152 20.28 8.68 -40.47
CA LYS A 1152 19.23 8.33 -39.49
C LYS A 1152 18.23 9.44 -39.16
N THR A 1153 18.06 10.43 -40.03
CA THR A 1153 17.04 11.48 -39.85
C THR A 1153 16.45 11.86 -41.21
N LEU A 1154 15.13 11.99 -41.26
CA LEU A 1154 14.44 12.52 -42.42
C LEU A 1154 14.54 14.04 -42.36
N SER A 1155 15.25 14.67 -43.30
CA SER A 1155 15.43 16.12 -43.32
C SER A 1155 14.49 16.80 -44.32
N TRP A 1156 14.25 18.10 -44.12
CA TRP A 1156 13.38 18.87 -45.00
C TRP A 1156 13.83 18.88 -46.47
N SER A 1157 15.14 18.83 -46.73
CA SER A 1157 15.67 18.73 -48.10
C SER A 1157 15.32 17.40 -48.78
N GLN A 1158 15.21 16.30 -48.05
CA GLN A 1158 14.79 15.00 -48.59
C GLN A 1158 13.31 15.00 -49.01
N LEU A 1159 12.48 15.75 -48.29
CA LEU A 1159 11.07 15.97 -48.64
C LEU A 1159 10.85 16.99 -49.76
N LYS A 1160 11.90 17.71 -50.17
CA LYS A 1160 11.84 18.77 -51.19
C LYS A 1160 10.80 19.86 -50.87
N VAL A 1161 10.65 20.20 -49.59
CA VAL A 1161 9.76 21.29 -49.13
C VAL A 1161 10.63 22.48 -48.74
N ASP A 1162 10.48 23.61 -49.44
CA ASP A 1162 11.27 24.81 -49.15
C ASP A 1162 10.79 25.54 -47.89
N ALA A 1163 11.65 26.39 -47.32
CA ALA A 1163 11.30 27.20 -46.15
C ALA A 1163 10.09 28.10 -46.46
N GLY A 1164 9.08 28.07 -45.59
CA GLY A 1164 7.82 28.80 -45.73
C GLY A 1164 6.71 28.05 -46.46
N GLN A 1165 6.99 26.91 -47.10
CA GLN A 1165 6.00 26.08 -47.83
C GLN A 1165 5.31 25.04 -46.93
N HIS A 1166 4.24 24.44 -47.46
CA HIS A 1166 3.47 23.39 -46.80
C HIS A 1166 3.89 21.99 -47.28
N LEU A 1167 3.99 21.05 -46.34
CA LEU A 1167 4.18 19.63 -46.56
C LEU A 1167 2.89 19.02 -47.14
N SER A 1168 3.01 18.32 -48.27
CA SER A 1168 1.90 17.56 -48.85
C SER A 1168 2.03 16.06 -48.57
N ILE A 1169 0.91 15.35 -48.58
CA ILE A 1169 0.88 13.89 -48.46
C ILE A 1169 1.62 13.23 -49.62
N GLY A 1170 1.57 13.82 -50.82
CA GLY A 1170 2.34 13.35 -51.97
C GLY A 1170 3.85 13.33 -51.72
N ALA A 1171 4.38 14.34 -51.02
CA ALA A 1171 5.80 14.39 -50.64
C ALA A 1171 6.17 13.32 -49.62
N LEU A 1172 5.29 13.02 -48.66
CA LEU A 1172 5.47 11.92 -47.70
C LEU A 1172 5.32 10.54 -48.35
N ALA A 1173 4.32 10.36 -49.22
CA ALA A 1173 4.04 9.10 -49.90
C ALA A 1173 5.11 8.73 -50.95
N ALA A 1174 5.81 9.72 -51.52
CA ALA A 1174 6.97 9.48 -52.37
C ALA A 1174 8.10 8.71 -51.66
N LEU A 1175 8.15 8.75 -50.31
CA LEU A 1175 9.12 8.00 -49.50
C LEU A 1175 8.71 6.53 -49.25
N SER A 1176 7.54 6.09 -49.72
CA SER A 1176 7.03 4.72 -49.52
C SER A 1176 7.80 3.67 -50.32
N ASN A 1177 8.44 4.10 -51.42
CA ASN A 1177 9.29 3.26 -52.26
C ASN A 1177 10.53 2.80 -51.45
N PRO A 1178 10.78 1.48 -51.27
CA PRO A 1178 11.92 0.98 -50.50
C PRO A 1178 13.28 1.54 -50.95
N ALA A 1179 13.42 1.88 -52.22
CA ALA A 1179 14.63 2.47 -52.79
C ALA A 1179 14.87 3.94 -52.37
N ASP A 1180 13.81 4.66 -51.99
CA ASP A 1180 13.82 6.08 -51.62
C ASP A 1180 13.71 6.30 -50.10
N ARG A 1181 13.63 5.20 -49.31
CA ARG A 1181 13.65 5.26 -47.84
C ARG A 1181 15.03 5.73 -47.35
N PRO A 1182 15.10 6.74 -46.48
CA PRO A 1182 16.39 7.23 -46.01
C PRO A 1182 17.11 6.25 -45.07
N PHE A 1183 16.39 5.32 -44.42
CA PHE A 1183 16.98 4.28 -43.55
C PHE A 1183 16.04 3.07 -43.29
N ALA A 1184 16.62 1.92 -42.94
CA ALA A 1184 15.90 0.64 -42.74
C ALA A 1184 14.91 0.63 -41.56
N SER A 1185 15.08 1.53 -40.59
CA SER A 1185 14.19 1.70 -39.42
C SER A 1185 13.19 2.84 -39.56
N PHE A 1186 13.09 3.48 -40.74
CA PHE A 1186 12.04 4.47 -40.98
C PHE A 1186 10.71 3.71 -40.94
N PRO A 1187 9.72 4.14 -40.13
CA PRO A 1187 8.41 3.51 -40.15
C PRO A 1187 7.90 3.62 -41.57
N GLY A 1188 7.87 2.50 -42.28
CA GLY A 1188 7.43 2.49 -43.67
C GLY A 1188 5.99 2.96 -43.67
N LEU A 1189 5.74 4.17 -44.17
CA LEU A 1189 4.39 4.62 -44.44
C LEU A 1189 3.75 3.57 -45.35
N SER A 1190 2.55 3.14 -45.00
CA SER A 1190 1.80 2.24 -45.87
C SER A 1190 1.49 2.95 -47.19
N ALA A 1191 1.09 2.20 -48.23
CA ALA A 1191 0.72 2.79 -49.52
C ALA A 1191 -0.44 3.81 -49.38
N THR A 1192 -1.23 3.68 -48.32
CA THR A 1192 -2.36 4.54 -47.94
C THR A 1192 -2.18 4.97 -46.48
N PRO A 1193 -1.28 5.92 -46.18
CA PRO A 1193 -0.91 6.22 -44.80
C PRO A 1193 -2.09 6.78 -44.01
N THR A 1194 -2.18 6.40 -42.74
CA THR A 1194 -3.13 6.96 -41.77
C THR A 1194 -2.52 8.18 -41.06
N ALA A 1195 -3.34 9.01 -40.43
CA ALA A 1195 -2.85 10.15 -39.66
C ALA A 1195 -1.98 9.71 -38.46
N ALA A 1196 -2.21 8.52 -37.90
CA ALA A 1196 -1.38 7.94 -36.85
C ALA A 1196 0.01 7.53 -37.37
N GLU A 1197 0.08 6.90 -38.55
CA GLU A 1197 1.36 6.57 -39.20
C GLU A 1197 2.16 7.82 -39.52
N ILE A 1198 1.50 8.87 -40.01
CA ILE A 1198 2.12 10.18 -40.26
C ILE A 1198 2.60 10.80 -38.95
N ALA A 1199 1.77 10.83 -37.91
CA ALA A 1199 2.15 11.35 -36.60
C ALA A 1199 3.37 10.60 -36.02
N GLN A 1200 3.40 9.28 -36.16
CA GLN A 1200 4.53 8.45 -35.77
C GLN A 1200 5.79 8.74 -36.60
N ALA A 1201 5.65 8.97 -37.90
CA ALA A 1201 6.77 9.34 -38.78
C ALA A 1201 7.31 10.75 -38.48
N LEU A 1202 6.44 11.68 -38.11
CA LEU A 1202 6.80 13.03 -37.65
C LEU A 1202 7.45 12.99 -36.26
N LEU A 1203 7.11 12.00 -35.43
CA LEU A 1203 7.72 11.79 -34.12
C LEU A 1203 9.05 11.03 -34.26
N GLN A 1204 10.06 11.72 -34.80
CA GLN A 1204 11.40 11.14 -34.98
C GLN A 1204 12.01 10.72 -33.63
N GLU A 1205 12.87 9.68 -33.66
CA GLU A 1205 13.63 9.29 -32.47
C GLU A 1205 14.42 10.50 -31.92
N PRO A 1206 14.51 10.64 -30.59
CA PRO A 1206 15.20 11.76 -29.96
C PRO A 1206 16.68 11.70 -30.32
N PHE A 1207 17.28 12.87 -30.51
CA PHE A 1207 18.70 12.93 -30.82
C PHE A 1207 19.48 12.55 -29.57
N ARG A 1208 20.45 11.64 -29.73
CA ARG A 1208 21.34 11.19 -28.66
C ARG A 1208 22.77 11.50 -29.04
N ALA A 1209 23.38 12.44 -28.34
CA ALA A 1209 24.83 12.57 -28.34
C ALA A 1209 25.40 11.71 -27.22
N TYR A 1210 26.44 10.94 -27.51
CA TYR A 1210 27.18 10.21 -26.49
C TYR A 1210 28.68 10.46 -26.56
N TRP A 1211 29.31 10.35 -25.40
CA TRP A 1211 30.75 10.44 -25.22
C TRP A 1211 31.24 9.20 -24.49
N GLU A 1212 32.33 8.62 -24.98
CA GLU A 1212 32.96 7.47 -24.31
C GLU A 1212 33.63 7.94 -23.02
N GLY A 1213 33.47 7.21 -21.93
CA GLY A 1213 34.07 7.57 -20.64
C GLY A 1213 35.56 7.95 -20.72
N PRO A 1214 36.43 7.19 -21.42
CA PRO A 1214 37.84 7.54 -21.57
C PRO A 1214 38.11 8.84 -22.36
N ASP A 1215 37.20 9.26 -23.25
CA ASP A 1215 37.35 10.51 -23.99
C ASP A 1215 37.01 11.74 -23.11
N LEU A 1216 36.27 11.52 -22.01
CA LEU A 1216 35.85 12.51 -21.02
C LEU A 1216 36.81 12.64 -19.83
N ALA A 1217 37.75 11.70 -19.69
CA ALA A 1217 38.79 11.77 -18.68
C ALA A 1217 39.89 12.77 -19.09
N THR A 1218 40.40 13.51 -18.10
CA THR A 1218 41.52 14.46 -18.23
C THR A 1218 42.86 13.77 -18.09
#